data_AF-A0A318S6U5-F1
#
_entry.id   AF-A0A318S6U5-F1
#
_cell.length_a   1.000
_cell.length_b   1.000
_cell.length_c   1.000
_cell.angle_alpha   90.00
_cell.angle_beta   90.00
_cell.angle_gamma   90.00
#
_symmetry.space_group_name_H-M   'P 1'
#
loop_
_entity.id
_entity.type
_entity.pdbx_description
1 polymer ?
#
loop_
_entity_poly.entity_id
_entity_poly.type
_entity_poly.pdbx_seq_one_letter_code
_entity_poly.pdbx_strand_id
1 'polypeptide(L)'
;MTQVSLRFLSLASLGALTLGACTTTPASTPTSSLVPFTLHAPTSHAIRPQALPTTSTGTNAVHTLHVRVYTPDGVLVHFDDAHHQDPAGTHDVLTLTDTQPSMQLALLPGTYTFQSAGLGQDPTRPFLAFGRQPDQQVTPGANLTLTVKTLTDLDAVTLTPALPMNAVQPGQTFDALLTVRTPDDNGRRYAVPLSDFTADFTLDAALGSILGKSNLGARVQAAAHPAAPTFTLNAVVTAWRADGDETATITTVPASLSLPFAATSGVRVDFTPPSLTADAPDSTAGLLTLSGAASDNVGLQGLDVYDGPVLIGSTTASGTPRVTFDVDGAGHVTNAWHFTWNLPDTRAHTLTVVASDASGNEARQVVHVAATSTGGEGSGTAGALSVTPRPDAASAVSALVTSAGGGSVHVTGADGTRFDLLVPPGALAQDVQVTMTPLTGLENLPFSGGFFAGVQLEPDGLRFLRSASLTITPVGSAPSTPVSVAYHGAGRDAHLYPLSLEGAGLVFDLMHFSGYAVSSGTPQEVSAQAQRQAGGAEDAWEQALQPPTSVLRNAETPSEQRQQALQQIVEALKARYPAMLSKLTTPPASCEDGNATLMEGLSFARQLALLGLDNELPLPLTTYARGVAQTCFEEVIGPCFDAGNWEQVKAVVAIKRLLELLVGSGAADSIDSETARPCVWTGTVSYTASSGGKVGDTTVSQQLSSLTGFLDSTSELRILPDSTPQGVTSFTGSGTSTFSYSSSQSSFREEADPFCDVPDAKRTWITSLEKSLGGSMTDARLSAHLFRHPDGHYEVALNLPMGVGSGTSTLHGTYTETCNPAENYDETASSELSGGWPAFVPATKGSFAWKDDVIAGSAPFSTTDTNGLAVQGTVTWSFQRAPRP
;
A
#
# COMPACT_ATOMS: atom_id res chain seq x y z
N MET A 1 -20.94 -49.86 -53.73
CA MET A 1 -20.80 -51.32 -53.93
C MET A 1 -21.53 -52.02 -52.79
N THR A 2 -22.36 -53.01 -53.15
CA THR A 2 -22.92 -54.13 -52.36
C THR A 2 -23.89 -53.86 -51.18
N GLN A 3 -25.18 -54.12 -51.47
CA GLN A 3 -26.22 -54.67 -50.58
C GLN A 3 -25.78 -55.99 -49.92
N VAL A 4 -26.34 -56.34 -48.75
CA VAL A 4 -26.91 -57.68 -48.45
C VAL A 4 -27.99 -57.57 -47.35
N SER A 5 -29.17 -58.12 -47.62
CA SER A 5 -30.27 -58.45 -46.70
C SER A 5 -30.04 -59.80 -46.00
N LEU A 6 -30.72 -60.09 -44.87
CA LEU A 6 -31.47 -61.35 -44.73
C LEU A 6 -32.46 -61.37 -43.53
N ARG A 7 -33.55 -62.09 -43.75
CA ARG A 7 -34.75 -62.36 -42.91
C ARG A 7 -34.59 -63.63 -42.04
N PHE A 8 -35.68 -63.94 -41.31
CA PHE A 8 -36.26 -65.25 -40.86
C PHE A 8 -36.49 -65.25 -39.33
N LEU A 9 -37.57 -65.77 -38.70
CA LEU A 9 -38.92 -66.20 -39.09
C LEU A 9 -39.71 -66.52 -37.78
N SER A 10 -41.04 -66.38 -37.86
CA SER A 10 -42.16 -66.85 -37.00
C SER A 10 -42.04 -68.05 -36.04
N LEU A 11 -42.85 -68.05 -34.96
CA LEU A 11 -43.76 -69.16 -34.59
C LEU A 11 -44.93 -68.69 -33.69
N ALA A 12 -46.10 -69.31 -33.84
CA ALA A 12 -47.41 -68.95 -33.26
C ALA A 12 -48.01 -70.10 -32.40
N SER A 13 -48.97 -69.79 -31.51
CA SER A 13 -50.19 -70.56 -31.09
C SER A 13 -50.54 -70.29 -29.59
N LEU A 14 -51.68 -69.64 -29.28
CA LEU A 14 -53.07 -70.09 -29.06
C LEU A 14 -53.38 -70.65 -27.64
N GLY A 15 -54.34 -70.01 -26.94
CA GLY A 15 -54.97 -70.55 -25.73
C GLY A 15 -55.95 -69.55 -25.09
N ALA A 16 -57.25 -69.76 -25.32
CA ALA A 16 -58.36 -68.92 -24.86
C ALA A 16 -58.82 -69.23 -23.43
N LEU A 17 -59.33 -68.22 -22.71
CA LEU A 17 -60.43 -68.35 -21.74
C LEU A 17 -60.94 -66.96 -21.29
N THR A 18 -62.22 -66.71 -21.53
CA THR A 18 -63.01 -65.57 -21.04
C THR A 18 -63.86 -66.00 -19.84
N LEU A 19 -64.22 -65.00 -19.01
CA LEU A 19 -65.27 -64.91 -17.97
C LEU A 19 -64.80 -64.94 -16.50
N GLY A 20 -65.19 -63.89 -15.78
CA GLY A 20 -65.39 -63.91 -14.33
C GLY A 20 -64.95 -62.64 -13.62
N ALA A 21 -65.83 -61.65 -13.54
CA ALA A 21 -65.60 -60.40 -12.83
C ALA A 21 -65.33 -60.60 -11.32
N CYS A 22 -64.21 -60.06 -10.84
CA CYS A 22 -64.10 -59.50 -9.50
C CYS A 22 -63.57 -58.08 -9.64
N THR A 23 -64.36 -57.14 -9.15
CA THR A 23 -64.07 -55.72 -9.03
C THR A 23 -62.82 -55.51 -8.18
N THR A 24 -61.69 -55.26 -8.82
CA THR A 24 -60.59 -54.51 -8.22
C THR A 24 -60.23 -53.42 -9.21
N THR A 25 -60.59 -52.20 -8.84
CA THR A 25 -60.12 -50.94 -9.44
C THR A 25 -58.69 -51.12 -9.90
N PRO A 26 -58.34 -50.88 -11.18
CA PRO A 26 -56.96 -50.54 -11.50
C PRO A 26 -56.70 -49.30 -10.66
N ALA A 27 -55.77 -49.42 -9.72
CA ALA A 27 -55.24 -48.29 -8.99
C ALA A 27 -55.01 -47.18 -10.01
N SER A 28 -55.63 -46.02 -9.77
CA SER A 28 -55.28 -44.79 -10.47
C SER A 28 -53.77 -44.71 -10.46
N THR A 29 -53.14 -44.92 -11.62
CA THR A 29 -51.78 -44.44 -11.84
C THR A 29 -51.86 -42.98 -11.43
N PRO A 30 -51.08 -42.51 -10.44
CA PRO A 30 -51.14 -41.12 -10.08
C PRO A 30 -50.85 -40.36 -11.37
N THR A 31 -51.82 -39.57 -11.83
CA THR A 31 -51.54 -38.45 -12.71
C THR A 31 -50.62 -37.56 -11.89
N SER A 32 -49.33 -37.87 -11.89
CA SER A 32 -48.30 -37.04 -11.31
C SER A 32 -48.27 -35.81 -12.20
N SER A 33 -49.11 -34.84 -11.83
CA SER A 33 -49.17 -33.55 -12.48
C SER A 33 -47.75 -33.00 -12.52
N LEU A 34 -47.25 -32.72 -13.72
CA LEU A 34 -45.98 -32.04 -13.90
C LEU A 34 -45.99 -30.74 -13.09
N VAL A 35 -44.86 -30.44 -12.47
CA VAL A 35 -44.66 -29.30 -11.60
C VAL A 35 -43.99 -28.20 -12.42
N PRO A 36 -44.71 -27.10 -12.76
CA PRO A 36 -44.12 -26.01 -13.50
C PRO A 36 -43.23 -25.16 -12.60
N PHE A 37 -42.07 -24.76 -13.12
CA PHE A 37 -41.13 -23.83 -12.48
C PHE A 37 -40.33 -23.07 -13.55
N THR A 38 -39.63 -22.02 -13.14
CA THR A 38 -38.77 -21.25 -14.05
C THR A 38 -37.30 -21.52 -13.75
N LEU A 39 -36.57 -21.92 -14.78
CA LEU A 39 -35.12 -22.03 -14.76
C LEU A 39 -34.51 -20.70 -15.19
N HIS A 40 -33.52 -20.20 -14.44
CA HIS A 40 -32.82 -18.96 -14.70
C HIS A 40 -31.33 -19.21 -14.87
N ALA A 41 -30.73 -18.54 -15.84
CA ALA A 41 -29.27 -18.39 -15.92
C ALA A 41 -28.72 -17.70 -14.66
N PRO A 42 -27.40 -17.75 -14.42
CA PRO A 42 -26.75 -17.03 -13.33
C PRO A 42 -27.03 -15.52 -13.44
N THR A 43 -27.92 -15.05 -12.57
CA THR A 43 -28.56 -13.72 -12.48
C THR A 43 -29.73 -13.45 -13.45
N SER A 44 -30.78 -12.84 -12.91
CA SER A 44 -32.16 -12.86 -13.43
C SER A 44 -32.45 -11.98 -14.67
N HIS A 45 -31.44 -11.35 -15.28
CA HIS A 45 -31.67 -10.41 -16.39
C HIS A 45 -30.60 -10.43 -17.50
N ALA A 46 -29.53 -11.22 -17.34
CA ALA A 46 -28.49 -11.50 -18.33
C ALA A 46 -27.55 -12.53 -17.74
N ILE A 47 -26.80 -13.27 -18.56
CA ILE A 47 -25.68 -14.04 -18.05
C ILE A 47 -24.62 -13.02 -17.58
N ARG A 48 -24.47 -12.78 -16.26
CA ARG A 48 -23.61 -11.71 -15.69
C ARG A 48 -22.29 -12.23 -15.13
N PRO A 49 -21.29 -11.35 -14.90
CA PRO A 49 -19.88 -11.70 -14.65
C PRO A 49 -19.57 -12.56 -13.42
N GLN A 50 -20.46 -12.64 -12.43
CA GLN A 50 -20.07 -13.29 -11.18
C GLN A 50 -20.00 -14.80 -11.40
N ALA A 51 -18.78 -15.34 -11.35
CA ALA A 51 -18.41 -16.73 -11.66
C ALA A 51 -18.37 -17.11 -13.15
N LEU A 52 -18.35 -16.12 -14.05
CA LEU A 52 -18.15 -16.33 -15.50
C LEU A 52 -16.98 -15.52 -16.03
N PRO A 53 -16.25 -16.04 -17.03
CA PRO A 53 -15.15 -15.30 -17.64
C PRO A 53 -15.69 -14.06 -18.35
N THR A 54 -15.00 -12.94 -18.19
CA THR A 54 -15.32 -11.69 -18.88
C THR A 54 -14.20 -11.25 -19.81
N THR A 55 -14.58 -10.56 -20.88
CA THR A 55 -13.65 -9.84 -21.76
C THR A 55 -12.98 -8.67 -21.02
N SER A 56 -11.97 -8.06 -21.66
CA SER A 56 -11.32 -6.85 -21.16
C SER A 56 -12.26 -5.64 -21.04
N THR A 57 -13.40 -5.65 -21.75
CA THR A 57 -14.45 -4.62 -21.65
C THR A 57 -15.53 -4.97 -20.63
N GLY A 58 -15.35 -6.06 -19.86
CA GLY A 58 -16.28 -6.50 -18.82
C GLY A 58 -17.54 -7.19 -19.36
N THR A 59 -17.62 -7.47 -20.65
CA THR A 59 -18.72 -8.26 -21.23
C THR A 59 -18.52 -9.73 -20.91
N ASN A 60 -19.62 -10.47 -20.75
CA ASN A 60 -19.54 -11.90 -20.53
C ASN A 60 -18.95 -12.61 -21.76
N ALA A 61 -18.05 -13.57 -21.54
CA ALA A 61 -17.51 -14.44 -22.59
C ALA A 61 -18.40 -15.67 -22.81
N VAL A 62 -19.23 -16.04 -21.84
CA VAL A 62 -20.22 -17.10 -21.96
C VAL A 62 -21.53 -16.52 -22.47
N HIS A 63 -21.94 -16.96 -23.67
CA HIS A 63 -23.14 -16.48 -24.36
C HIS A 63 -24.28 -17.51 -24.37
N THR A 64 -23.92 -18.78 -24.21
CA THR A 64 -24.85 -19.92 -24.23
C THR A 64 -24.63 -20.82 -23.03
N LEU A 65 -25.71 -21.25 -22.40
CA LEU A 65 -25.71 -22.29 -21.37
C LEU A 65 -26.51 -23.49 -21.86
N HIS A 66 -25.81 -24.61 -22.07
CA HIS A 66 -26.42 -25.91 -22.27
C HIS A 66 -26.70 -26.56 -20.92
N VAL A 67 -27.94 -26.96 -20.67
CA VAL A 67 -28.38 -27.54 -19.40
C VAL A 67 -28.91 -28.94 -19.63
N ARG A 68 -28.31 -29.91 -18.95
CA ARG A 68 -28.80 -31.30 -18.87
C ARG A 68 -29.35 -31.59 -17.49
N VAL A 69 -30.49 -32.26 -17.44
CA VAL A 69 -31.18 -32.60 -16.20
C VAL A 69 -31.11 -34.10 -15.99
N TYR A 70 -30.70 -34.52 -14.80
CA TYR A 70 -30.59 -35.93 -14.44
C TYR A 70 -31.50 -36.27 -13.27
N THR A 71 -32.09 -37.46 -13.31
CA THR A 71 -32.81 -38.05 -12.18
C THR A 71 -31.83 -38.40 -11.04
N PRO A 72 -32.31 -38.71 -9.81
CA PRO A 72 -31.44 -39.13 -8.71
C PRO A 72 -30.57 -40.35 -9.03
N ASP A 73 -31.06 -41.24 -9.91
CA ASP A 73 -30.34 -42.43 -10.38
C ASP A 73 -29.33 -42.13 -11.50
N GLY A 74 -29.16 -40.85 -11.88
CA GLY A 74 -28.23 -40.40 -12.91
C GLY A 74 -28.72 -40.59 -14.35
N VAL A 75 -30.02 -40.87 -14.56
CA VAL A 75 -30.60 -41.02 -15.90
C VAL A 75 -30.91 -39.64 -16.48
N LEU A 76 -30.55 -39.41 -17.73
CA LEU A 76 -30.82 -38.16 -18.44
C LEU A 76 -32.33 -38.00 -18.67
N VAL A 77 -32.85 -36.79 -18.40
CA VAL A 77 -34.26 -36.43 -18.60
C VAL A 77 -34.46 -35.91 -20.02
N HIS A 78 -35.51 -36.40 -20.68
CA HIS A 78 -35.93 -35.96 -22.01
C HIS A 78 -37.17 -35.06 -21.93
N PHE A 79 -37.29 -34.14 -22.89
CA PHE A 79 -38.32 -33.12 -22.96
C PHE A 79 -39.02 -33.10 -24.32
N ASP A 80 -40.31 -32.74 -24.31
CA ASP A 80 -41.08 -32.39 -25.51
C ASP A 80 -40.79 -30.95 -26.00
N ASP A 81 -41.41 -30.53 -27.10
CA ASP A 81 -41.24 -29.18 -27.68
C ASP A 81 -41.74 -28.04 -26.75
N ALA A 82 -42.51 -28.36 -25.71
CA ALA A 82 -42.97 -27.41 -24.70
C ALA A 82 -42.09 -27.41 -23.42
N HIS A 83 -40.98 -28.15 -23.44
CA HIS A 83 -40.08 -28.37 -22.30
C HIS A 83 -40.76 -29.04 -21.08
N HIS A 84 -41.76 -29.88 -21.35
CA HIS A 84 -42.31 -30.79 -20.36
C HIS A 84 -41.53 -32.11 -20.36
N GLN A 85 -41.32 -32.69 -19.19
CA GLN A 85 -40.69 -34.01 -19.08
C GLN A 85 -41.52 -35.07 -19.80
N ASP A 86 -40.91 -35.68 -20.83
CA ASP A 86 -41.50 -36.77 -21.61
C ASP A 86 -40.41 -37.81 -21.93
N PRO A 87 -40.53 -39.07 -21.45
CA PRO A 87 -39.61 -40.14 -21.82
C PRO A 87 -39.49 -40.41 -23.33
N ALA A 88 -40.48 -40.02 -24.14
CA ALA A 88 -40.44 -40.10 -25.61
C ALA A 88 -39.99 -38.80 -26.29
N GLY A 89 -39.67 -37.76 -25.52
CA GLY A 89 -39.20 -36.47 -26.02
C GLY A 89 -37.86 -36.56 -26.74
N THR A 90 -37.63 -35.67 -27.69
CA THR A 90 -36.40 -35.63 -28.50
C THR A 90 -35.35 -34.67 -27.97
N HIS A 91 -35.69 -33.80 -27.03
CA HIS A 91 -34.78 -32.80 -26.48
C HIS A 91 -34.16 -33.31 -25.17
N ASP A 92 -32.84 -33.33 -25.09
CA ASP A 92 -32.08 -33.76 -23.91
C ASP A 92 -31.11 -32.68 -23.39
N VAL A 93 -31.04 -31.55 -24.10
CA VAL A 93 -30.30 -30.34 -23.76
C VAL A 93 -31.26 -29.15 -23.83
N LEU A 94 -31.30 -28.37 -22.75
CA LEU A 94 -32.01 -27.10 -22.70
C LEU A 94 -31.01 -25.96 -22.92
N THR A 95 -31.37 -24.98 -23.75
CA THR A 95 -30.45 -23.89 -24.13
C THR A 95 -30.96 -22.56 -23.59
N LEU A 96 -30.16 -21.91 -22.75
CA LEU A 96 -30.35 -20.52 -22.33
C LEU A 96 -29.31 -19.63 -23.05
N THR A 97 -29.73 -18.45 -23.49
CA THR A 97 -28.86 -17.49 -24.20
C THR A 97 -28.98 -16.11 -23.57
N ASP A 98 -28.11 -15.18 -23.97
CA ASP A 98 -28.20 -13.79 -23.52
C ASP A 98 -29.57 -13.12 -23.83
N THR A 99 -30.22 -13.51 -24.93
CA THR A 99 -31.53 -12.98 -25.33
C THR A 99 -32.70 -13.76 -24.71
N GLN A 100 -32.44 -14.96 -24.19
CA GLN A 100 -33.41 -15.83 -23.52
C GLN A 100 -32.78 -16.44 -22.25
N PRO A 101 -32.56 -15.63 -21.20
CA PRO A 101 -31.82 -16.06 -20.00
C PRO A 101 -32.66 -16.89 -19.02
N SER A 102 -33.93 -17.14 -19.34
CA SER A 102 -34.84 -17.94 -18.50
C SER A 102 -35.78 -18.77 -19.35
N MET A 103 -36.17 -19.95 -18.84
CA MET A 103 -37.05 -20.89 -19.52
C MET A 103 -38.05 -21.49 -18.51
N GLN A 104 -39.31 -21.63 -18.92
CA GLN A 104 -40.30 -22.39 -18.14
C GLN A 104 -40.15 -23.88 -18.45
N LEU A 105 -40.14 -24.69 -17.38
CA LEU A 105 -40.00 -26.14 -17.44
C LEU A 105 -41.10 -26.79 -16.61
N ALA A 106 -41.48 -28.03 -16.94
CA ALA A 106 -42.33 -28.84 -16.08
C ALA A 106 -41.76 -30.26 -15.91
N LEU A 107 -41.40 -30.61 -14.68
CA LEU A 107 -40.83 -31.91 -14.31
C LEU A 107 -41.80 -32.68 -13.41
N LEU A 108 -41.66 -34.01 -13.35
CA LEU A 108 -42.34 -34.81 -12.33
C LEU A 108 -41.86 -34.40 -10.93
N PRO A 109 -42.73 -34.43 -9.90
CA PRO A 109 -42.32 -34.12 -8.53
C PRO A 109 -41.14 -34.98 -8.09
N GLY A 110 -40.07 -34.35 -7.61
CA GLY A 110 -38.87 -35.06 -7.19
C GLY A 110 -37.64 -34.19 -7.10
N THR A 111 -36.51 -34.87 -6.94
CA THR A 111 -35.19 -34.27 -6.82
C THR A 111 -34.41 -34.49 -8.11
N TYR A 112 -33.71 -33.47 -8.60
CA TYR A 112 -32.96 -33.56 -9.85
C TYR A 112 -31.56 -32.96 -9.70
N THR A 113 -30.65 -33.40 -10.56
CA THR A 113 -29.35 -32.75 -10.75
C THR A 113 -29.39 -31.92 -12.02
N PHE A 114 -29.07 -30.63 -11.90
CA PHE A 114 -28.91 -29.73 -13.03
C PHE A 114 -27.42 -29.58 -13.34
N GLN A 115 -27.01 -29.98 -14.54
CA GLN A 115 -25.68 -29.76 -15.05
C GLN A 115 -25.73 -28.66 -16.11
N SER A 116 -24.86 -27.67 -16.00
CA SER A 116 -24.80 -26.52 -16.89
C SER A 116 -23.41 -26.40 -17.50
N ALA A 117 -23.34 -26.28 -18.82
CA ALA A 117 -22.13 -26.03 -19.57
C ALA A 117 -22.22 -24.65 -20.24
N GLY A 118 -21.30 -23.76 -19.88
CA GLY A 118 -21.19 -22.42 -20.43
C GLY A 118 -20.24 -22.39 -21.62
N LEU A 119 -20.74 -21.90 -22.75
CA LEU A 119 -20.08 -21.89 -24.04
C LEU A 119 -19.87 -20.45 -24.54
N GLY A 120 -18.79 -20.26 -25.30
CA GLY A 120 -18.46 -19.00 -25.97
C GLY A 120 -19.44 -18.59 -27.08
N GLN A 121 -19.02 -17.65 -27.93
CA GLN A 121 -19.86 -17.19 -29.06
C GLN A 121 -20.14 -18.28 -30.09
N ASP A 122 -19.21 -19.20 -30.29
CA ASP A 122 -19.46 -20.42 -31.06
C ASP A 122 -19.94 -21.51 -30.08
N PRO A 123 -21.18 -22.00 -30.19
CA PRO A 123 -21.73 -23.01 -29.29
C PRO A 123 -21.06 -24.38 -29.45
N THR A 124 -20.17 -24.57 -30.44
CA THR A 124 -19.41 -25.82 -30.60
C THR A 124 -18.04 -25.79 -29.91
N ARG A 125 -17.45 -24.60 -29.68
CA ARG A 125 -16.24 -24.33 -28.87
C ARG A 125 -16.08 -22.82 -28.61
N PRO A 126 -15.47 -22.40 -27.49
CA PRO A 126 -14.95 -23.22 -26.40
C PRO A 126 -15.92 -23.32 -25.21
N PHE A 127 -15.73 -24.40 -24.45
CA PHE A 127 -16.35 -24.68 -23.17
C PHE A 127 -15.59 -23.94 -22.07
N LEU A 128 -16.24 -22.98 -21.42
CA LEU A 128 -15.61 -21.95 -20.59
C LEU A 128 -16.08 -21.97 -19.13
N ALA A 129 -17.24 -22.54 -18.85
CA ALA A 129 -17.78 -22.61 -17.50
C ALA A 129 -18.57 -23.89 -17.27
N PHE A 130 -18.59 -24.38 -16.04
CA PHE A 130 -19.31 -25.59 -15.68
C PHE A 130 -20.02 -25.43 -14.34
N GLY A 131 -21.22 -25.99 -14.25
CA GLY A 131 -22.05 -26.00 -13.07
C GLY A 131 -22.67 -27.37 -12.86
N ARG A 132 -22.70 -27.84 -11.62
CA ARG A 132 -23.47 -29.03 -11.25
C ARG A 132 -24.16 -28.80 -9.91
N GLN A 133 -25.47 -28.71 -9.94
CA GLN A 133 -26.33 -28.52 -8.76
C GLN A 133 -27.10 -29.82 -8.52
N PRO A 134 -26.57 -30.73 -7.68
CA PRO A 134 -27.29 -31.93 -7.29
C PRO A 134 -28.43 -31.57 -6.34
N ASP A 135 -29.30 -32.54 -6.11
CA ASP A 135 -30.31 -32.53 -5.06
C ASP A 135 -31.32 -31.36 -5.10
N GLN A 136 -31.61 -30.82 -6.29
CA GLN A 136 -32.55 -29.72 -6.45
C GLN A 136 -33.99 -30.21 -6.38
N GLN A 137 -34.73 -29.73 -5.39
CA GLN A 137 -36.16 -30.01 -5.22
C GLN A 137 -36.99 -29.14 -6.16
N VAL A 138 -37.84 -29.77 -6.98
CA VAL A 138 -38.73 -29.05 -7.89
C VAL A 138 -40.10 -28.88 -7.25
N THR A 139 -40.44 -27.64 -6.86
CA THR A 139 -41.75 -27.29 -6.28
C THR A 139 -42.56 -26.36 -7.20
N PRO A 140 -43.91 -26.40 -7.19
CA PRO A 140 -44.72 -25.58 -8.08
C PRO A 140 -44.44 -24.09 -7.91
N GLY A 141 -44.22 -23.39 -9.03
CA GLY A 141 -43.95 -21.95 -9.03
C GLY A 141 -42.55 -21.55 -8.52
N ALA A 142 -41.65 -22.51 -8.32
CA ALA A 142 -40.26 -22.21 -7.93
C ALA A 142 -39.49 -21.46 -9.02
N ASN A 143 -38.48 -20.72 -8.58
CA ASN A 143 -37.44 -20.17 -9.45
C ASN A 143 -36.12 -20.87 -9.10
N LEU A 144 -35.56 -21.60 -10.04
CA LEU A 144 -34.26 -22.24 -9.89
C LEU A 144 -33.20 -21.43 -10.65
N THR A 145 -32.23 -20.88 -9.92
CA THR A 145 -31.09 -20.18 -10.54
C THR A 145 -29.91 -21.11 -10.66
N LEU A 146 -29.37 -21.21 -11.88
CA LEU A 146 -28.20 -22.02 -12.17
C LEU A 146 -26.94 -21.43 -11.55
N THR A 147 -26.04 -22.31 -11.10
CA THR A 147 -24.70 -21.92 -10.60
C THR A 147 -23.65 -22.54 -11.49
N VAL A 148 -22.73 -21.72 -11.98
CA VAL A 148 -21.59 -22.15 -12.81
C VAL A 148 -20.29 -21.59 -12.23
N LYS A 149 -19.18 -22.23 -12.57
CA LYS A 149 -17.82 -21.85 -12.22
C LYS A 149 -16.98 -21.82 -13.48
N THR A 150 -16.08 -20.86 -13.57
CA THR A 150 -15.19 -20.71 -14.72
C THR A 150 -14.19 -21.87 -14.79
N LEU A 151 -13.94 -22.40 -15.98
CA LEU A 151 -12.97 -23.47 -16.22
C LEU A 151 -11.55 -22.91 -16.34
N THR A 152 -10.57 -23.72 -15.93
CA THR A 152 -9.14 -23.43 -15.99
C THR A 152 -8.43 -24.40 -16.94
N ASP A 153 -7.40 -23.93 -17.62
CA ASP A 153 -6.47 -24.74 -18.42
C ASP A 153 -5.15 -24.97 -17.67
N LEU A 154 -4.55 -26.17 -17.80
CA LEU A 154 -3.32 -26.54 -17.09
C LEU A 154 -2.13 -25.68 -17.52
N ASP A 155 -2.07 -25.36 -18.81
CA ASP A 155 -0.98 -24.56 -19.41
C ASP A 155 -1.25 -23.05 -19.28
N ALA A 156 -2.18 -22.67 -18.40
CA ALA A 156 -2.66 -21.30 -18.25
C ALA A 156 -2.68 -20.85 -16.78
N VAL A 157 -1.91 -21.53 -15.92
CA VAL A 157 -1.66 -21.14 -14.53
C VAL A 157 -0.22 -20.68 -14.41
N THR A 158 -0.03 -19.39 -14.12
CA THR A 158 1.28 -18.76 -14.12
C THR A 158 1.51 -18.06 -12.79
N LEU A 159 2.65 -18.34 -12.16
CA LEU A 159 3.11 -17.66 -10.95
C LEU A 159 4.31 -16.79 -11.31
N THR A 160 4.17 -15.49 -11.13
CA THR A 160 5.16 -14.48 -11.55
C THR A 160 5.36 -13.48 -10.40
N PRO A 161 6.45 -12.70 -10.38
CA PRO A 161 6.52 -11.53 -9.50
C PRO A 161 5.42 -10.53 -9.87
N ALA A 162 4.85 -9.84 -8.88
CA ALA A 162 3.79 -8.85 -9.10
C ALA A 162 4.31 -7.53 -9.71
N LEU A 163 5.62 -7.31 -9.66
CA LEU A 163 6.34 -6.22 -10.31
C LEU A 163 7.46 -6.82 -11.18
N PRO A 164 7.89 -6.14 -12.25
CA PRO A 164 9.05 -6.55 -13.05
C PRO A 164 10.30 -6.85 -12.19
N MET A 165 10.72 -8.11 -12.16
CA MET A 165 11.88 -8.58 -11.40
C MET A 165 12.60 -9.69 -12.16
N ASN A 166 13.93 -9.61 -12.18
CA ASN A 166 14.82 -10.58 -12.82
C ASN A 166 15.62 -11.41 -11.80
N ALA A 167 15.78 -10.89 -10.58
CA ALA A 167 16.47 -11.54 -9.47
C ALA A 167 15.87 -11.08 -8.13
N VAL A 168 16.20 -11.80 -7.06
CA VAL A 168 15.77 -11.46 -5.68
C VAL A 168 17.00 -11.09 -4.85
N GLN A 169 16.93 -9.97 -4.12
CA GLN A 169 17.96 -9.63 -3.15
C GLN A 169 17.75 -10.42 -1.84
N PRO A 170 18.82 -10.91 -1.20
CA PRO A 170 18.69 -11.57 0.11
C PRO A 170 18.00 -10.66 1.14
N GLY A 171 16.96 -11.16 1.80
CA GLY A 171 16.16 -10.39 2.77
C GLY A 171 15.03 -9.53 2.16
N GLN A 172 14.96 -9.40 0.83
CA GLN A 172 13.97 -8.59 0.14
C GLN A 172 12.55 -9.10 0.38
N THR A 173 11.60 -8.16 0.53
CA THR A 173 10.17 -8.46 0.55
C THR A 173 9.54 -8.04 -0.76
N PHE A 174 8.78 -8.94 -1.38
CA PHE A 174 8.07 -8.69 -2.63
C PHE A 174 6.79 -9.53 -2.70
N ASP A 175 5.91 -9.16 -3.64
CA ASP A 175 4.65 -9.87 -3.89
C ASP A 175 4.78 -10.74 -5.14
N ALA A 176 4.27 -11.97 -5.06
CA ALA A 176 4.07 -12.85 -6.21
C ALA A 176 2.59 -12.79 -6.64
N LEU A 177 2.36 -12.67 -7.95
CA LEU A 177 1.05 -12.67 -8.59
C LEU A 177 0.78 -14.04 -9.21
N LEU A 178 -0.37 -14.62 -8.87
CA LEU A 178 -0.88 -15.83 -9.48
C LEU A 178 -1.94 -15.47 -10.51
N THR A 179 -1.69 -15.83 -11.77
CA THR A 179 -2.64 -15.67 -12.86
C THR A 179 -3.22 -17.03 -13.24
N VAL A 180 -4.54 -17.17 -13.19
CA VAL A 180 -5.28 -18.38 -13.59
C VAL A 180 -6.19 -17.99 -14.75
N ARG A 181 -6.05 -18.65 -15.91
CA ARG A 181 -6.84 -18.33 -17.10
C ARG A 181 -7.68 -19.50 -17.63
N THR A 182 -8.69 -19.14 -18.40
CA THR A 182 -9.56 -20.10 -19.11
C THR A 182 -8.81 -20.87 -20.19
N PRO A 183 -9.41 -21.98 -20.70
CA PRO A 183 -9.04 -22.53 -21.99
C PRO A 183 -9.02 -21.47 -23.10
N ASP A 184 -8.19 -21.72 -24.11
CA ASP A 184 -8.04 -20.83 -25.27
C ASP A 184 -9.33 -20.75 -26.09
N ASP A 185 -9.78 -19.51 -26.33
CA ASP A 185 -10.84 -19.14 -27.26
C ASP A 185 -10.24 -18.37 -28.44
N ASN A 186 -9.80 -19.08 -29.47
CA ASN A 186 -9.25 -18.48 -30.69
C ASN A 186 -8.13 -17.48 -30.40
N GLY A 187 -7.19 -17.85 -29.53
CA GLY A 187 -6.08 -16.99 -29.09
C GLY A 187 -6.44 -16.04 -27.94
N ARG A 188 -7.64 -16.15 -27.34
CA ARG A 188 -8.07 -15.37 -26.18
C ARG A 188 -8.20 -16.24 -24.95
N ARG A 189 -7.58 -15.82 -23.85
CA ARG A 189 -7.71 -16.46 -22.53
C ARG A 189 -8.19 -15.44 -21.50
N TYR A 190 -9.33 -15.71 -20.88
CA TYR A 190 -9.97 -14.84 -19.90
C TYR A 190 -9.47 -15.15 -18.49
N ALA A 191 -9.52 -14.17 -17.58
CA ALA A 191 -9.17 -14.39 -16.17
C ALA A 191 -10.24 -15.23 -15.47
N VAL A 192 -9.81 -16.23 -14.70
CA VAL A 192 -10.70 -17.02 -13.83
C VAL A 192 -11.00 -16.19 -12.57
N PRO A 193 -12.27 -16.02 -12.16
CA PRO A 193 -12.62 -15.29 -10.94
C PRO A 193 -11.96 -15.90 -9.68
N LEU A 194 -11.49 -15.04 -8.76
CA LEU A 194 -10.83 -15.48 -7.51
C LEU A 194 -11.73 -16.36 -6.62
N SER A 195 -13.06 -16.34 -6.83
CA SER A 195 -14.05 -17.18 -6.14
C SER A 195 -14.18 -18.60 -6.71
N ASP A 196 -13.57 -18.88 -7.85
CA ASP A 196 -13.78 -20.09 -8.65
C ASP A 196 -12.62 -21.08 -8.56
N PHE A 197 -11.54 -20.68 -7.90
CA PHE A 197 -10.41 -21.54 -7.56
C PHE A 197 -9.90 -21.25 -6.15
N THR A 198 -9.09 -22.16 -5.61
CA THR A 198 -8.28 -21.92 -4.42
C THR A 198 -6.81 -22.08 -4.75
N ALA A 199 -5.94 -21.35 -4.06
CA ALA A 199 -4.50 -21.46 -4.24
C ALA A 199 -3.78 -21.60 -2.91
N ASP A 200 -2.89 -22.58 -2.82
CA ASP A 200 -1.99 -22.78 -1.69
C ASP A 200 -0.54 -22.59 -2.10
N PHE A 201 0.21 -21.87 -1.27
CA PHE A 201 1.60 -21.51 -1.52
C PHE A 201 2.52 -22.19 -0.52
N THR A 202 3.65 -22.67 -1.02
CA THR A 202 4.71 -23.31 -0.22
C THR A 202 6.07 -22.75 -0.59
N LEU A 203 6.87 -22.45 0.43
CA LEU A 203 8.22 -21.89 0.32
C LEU A 203 9.12 -22.63 1.32
N ASP A 204 10.28 -23.08 0.85
CA ASP A 204 11.29 -23.69 1.73
C ASP A 204 11.82 -22.63 2.71
N ALA A 205 11.87 -22.96 4.00
CA ALA A 205 12.35 -22.06 5.05
C ALA A 205 13.81 -21.62 4.86
N ALA A 206 14.61 -22.38 4.12
CA ALA A 206 15.98 -22.03 3.74
C ALA A 206 16.05 -20.97 2.63
N LEU A 207 14.94 -20.72 1.92
CA LEU A 207 14.83 -19.73 0.84
C LEU A 207 14.03 -18.49 1.26
N GLY A 208 13.22 -18.57 2.32
CA GLY A 208 12.50 -17.42 2.88
C GLY A 208 11.25 -17.81 3.68
N SER A 209 10.34 -16.85 3.84
CA SER A 209 9.06 -17.03 4.52
C SER A 209 7.91 -16.34 3.80
N ILE A 210 6.70 -16.91 3.87
CA ILE A 210 5.47 -16.30 3.37
C ILE A 210 4.89 -15.42 4.48
N LEU A 211 4.72 -14.11 4.20
CA LEU A 211 4.17 -13.13 5.14
C LEU A 211 2.64 -13.04 5.05
N GLY A 212 2.08 -13.33 3.88
CA GLY A 212 0.64 -13.36 3.64
C GLY A 212 0.31 -14.04 2.31
N LYS A 213 -0.88 -14.63 2.18
CA LYS A 213 -1.32 -15.31 0.95
C LYS A 213 -2.82 -15.16 0.73
N SER A 214 -3.23 -15.21 -0.54
CA SER A 214 -4.63 -15.24 -0.99
C SER A 214 -4.71 -15.94 -2.36
N ASN A 215 -5.91 -16.11 -2.91
CA ASN A 215 -6.07 -16.66 -4.27
C ASN A 215 -5.42 -15.77 -5.36
N LEU A 216 -5.12 -14.50 -5.07
CA LEU A 216 -4.43 -13.60 -6.01
C LEU A 216 -2.91 -13.83 -6.03
N GLY A 217 -2.32 -14.42 -4.98
CA GLY A 217 -0.88 -14.45 -4.83
C GLY A 217 -0.40 -14.51 -3.39
N ALA A 218 0.91 -14.33 -3.20
CA ALA A 218 1.55 -14.38 -1.89
C ALA A 218 2.58 -13.25 -1.71
N ARG A 219 2.58 -12.63 -0.54
CA ARG A 219 3.66 -11.75 -0.07
C ARG A 219 4.72 -12.59 0.59
N VAL A 220 5.96 -12.47 0.13
CA VAL A 220 7.10 -13.28 0.59
C VAL A 220 8.26 -12.40 1.01
N GLN A 221 9.03 -12.89 1.98
CA GLN A 221 10.34 -12.36 2.35
C GLN A 221 11.40 -13.40 2.02
N ALA A 222 12.35 -13.06 1.17
CA ALA A 222 13.48 -13.91 0.85
C ALA A 222 14.42 -14.07 2.05
N ALA A 223 15.09 -15.22 2.15
CA ALA A 223 16.09 -15.43 3.19
C ALA A 223 17.25 -14.44 3.04
N ALA A 224 17.71 -13.88 4.17
CA ALA A 224 18.90 -13.01 4.20
C ALA A 224 20.20 -13.79 3.90
N HIS A 225 20.20 -15.10 4.16
CA HIS A 225 21.30 -16.02 3.89
C HIS A 225 20.77 -17.27 3.19
N PRO A 226 20.46 -17.19 1.89
CA PRO A 226 19.83 -18.29 1.19
C PRO A 226 20.80 -19.47 1.07
N ALA A 227 20.30 -20.68 1.36
CA ALA A 227 21.10 -21.91 1.26
C ALA A 227 21.25 -22.42 -0.18
N ALA A 228 20.58 -21.79 -1.15
CA ALA A 228 20.60 -22.13 -2.56
C ALA A 228 20.71 -20.87 -3.43
N PRO A 229 21.20 -20.98 -4.69
CA PRO A 229 21.37 -19.84 -5.58
C PRO A 229 20.07 -19.32 -6.21
N THR A 230 18.95 -19.99 -5.97
CA THR A 230 17.68 -19.71 -6.61
C THR A 230 16.58 -19.68 -5.57
N PHE A 231 15.77 -18.63 -5.59
CA PHE A 231 14.51 -18.53 -4.87
C PHE A 231 13.43 -19.31 -5.63
N THR A 232 12.70 -20.17 -4.93
CA THR A 232 11.61 -20.96 -5.52
C THR A 232 10.38 -20.89 -4.62
N LEU A 233 9.29 -20.33 -5.16
CA LEU A 233 7.97 -20.33 -4.54
C LEU A 233 7.06 -21.24 -5.36
N ASN A 234 6.41 -22.20 -4.70
CA ASN A 234 5.48 -23.11 -5.38
C ASN A 234 4.04 -22.76 -4.99
N ALA A 235 3.12 -22.90 -5.94
CA ALA A 235 1.69 -22.81 -5.74
C ALA A 235 1.00 -24.08 -6.24
N VAL A 236 -0.09 -24.47 -5.58
CA VAL A 236 -1.01 -25.50 -6.02
C VAL A 236 -2.39 -24.88 -6.13
N VAL A 237 -2.92 -24.84 -7.35
CA VAL A 237 -4.23 -24.27 -7.67
C VAL A 237 -5.25 -25.37 -7.80
N THR A 238 -6.34 -25.31 -7.05
CA THR A 238 -7.48 -26.24 -7.18
C THR A 238 -8.61 -25.53 -7.91
N ALA A 239 -8.94 -26.00 -9.12
CA ALA A 239 -9.93 -25.36 -9.98
C ALA A 239 -10.70 -26.38 -10.83
N TRP A 240 -11.81 -25.95 -11.43
CA TRP A 240 -12.55 -26.76 -12.40
C TRP A 240 -11.83 -26.84 -13.74
N ARG A 241 -11.75 -28.03 -14.32
CA ARG A 241 -11.12 -28.29 -15.62
C ARG A 241 -12.03 -29.16 -16.47
N ALA A 242 -12.12 -28.85 -17.76
CA ALA A 242 -12.80 -29.72 -18.73
C ALA A 242 -12.12 -31.10 -18.80
N ASP A 243 -12.92 -32.17 -18.75
CA ASP A 243 -12.50 -33.56 -18.95
C ASP A 243 -13.29 -34.26 -20.07
N GLY A 244 -14.20 -33.53 -20.72
CA GLY A 244 -14.95 -33.90 -21.91
C GLY A 244 -15.54 -32.65 -22.57
N ASP A 245 -16.43 -32.83 -23.54
CA ASP A 245 -16.96 -31.71 -24.34
C ASP A 245 -17.82 -30.74 -23.50
N GLU A 246 -18.56 -31.24 -22.52
CA GLU A 246 -19.41 -30.45 -21.61
C GLU A 246 -19.42 -31.03 -20.17
N THR A 247 -18.30 -31.68 -19.81
CA THR A 247 -18.05 -32.23 -18.47
C THR A 247 -16.75 -31.68 -17.92
N ALA A 248 -16.74 -31.46 -16.61
CA ALA A 248 -15.57 -30.97 -15.91
C ALA A 248 -15.40 -31.64 -14.55
N THR A 249 -14.15 -31.68 -14.09
CA THR A 249 -13.77 -32.15 -12.76
C THR A 249 -12.84 -31.16 -12.08
N ILE A 250 -12.84 -31.17 -10.75
CA ILE A 250 -11.90 -30.38 -9.96
C ILE A 250 -10.53 -31.05 -10.04
N THR A 251 -9.52 -30.30 -10.46
CA THR A 251 -8.13 -30.75 -10.58
C THR A 251 -7.19 -29.79 -9.87
N THR A 252 -6.05 -30.30 -9.41
CA THR A 252 -4.94 -29.50 -8.86
C THR A 252 -3.88 -29.24 -9.92
N VAL A 253 -3.49 -27.97 -10.11
CA VAL A 253 -2.49 -27.51 -11.08
C VAL A 253 -1.32 -26.88 -10.32
N PRO A 254 -0.09 -27.40 -10.47
CA PRO A 254 1.08 -26.79 -9.87
C PRO A 254 1.54 -25.58 -10.68
N ALA A 255 2.04 -24.55 -10.00
CA ALA A 255 2.80 -23.45 -10.59
C ALA A 255 4.03 -23.16 -9.73
N SER A 256 5.10 -22.65 -10.34
CA SER A 256 6.33 -22.33 -9.62
C SER A 256 6.92 -21.04 -10.15
N LEU A 257 7.32 -20.17 -9.23
CA LEU A 257 8.12 -18.99 -9.51
C LEU A 257 9.56 -19.30 -9.12
N SER A 258 10.46 -19.14 -10.07
CA SER A 258 11.90 -19.32 -9.87
C SER A 258 12.66 -18.07 -10.28
N LEU A 259 13.41 -17.49 -9.34
CA LEU A 259 14.26 -16.33 -9.58
C LEU A 259 15.66 -16.59 -9.01
N PRO A 260 16.74 -16.18 -9.70
CA PRO A 260 18.07 -16.23 -9.12
C PRO A 260 18.19 -15.26 -7.94
N PHE A 261 18.96 -15.63 -6.91
CA PHE A 261 19.41 -14.65 -5.93
C PHE A 261 20.50 -13.76 -6.54
N ALA A 262 20.41 -12.46 -6.32
CA ALA A 262 21.44 -11.51 -6.73
C ALA A 262 22.74 -11.76 -5.93
N ALA A 263 23.67 -12.53 -6.52
CA ALA A 263 24.98 -12.92 -6.00
C ALA A 263 25.01 -13.56 -4.58
N THR A 264 25.30 -14.87 -4.49
CA THR A 264 25.37 -15.62 -3.22
C THR A 264 26.60 -15.34 -2.34
N SER A 265 27.46 -14.37 -2.69
CA SER A 265 28.68 -14.06 -1.94
C SER A 265 29.09 -12.60 -2.04
N GLY A 266 29.10 -11.90 -0.90
CA GLY A 266 29.56 -10.51 -0.74
C GLY A 266 28.42 -9.48 -0.70
N VAL A 267 28.67 -8.34 -0.03
CA VAL A 267 27.79 -7.18 -0.06
C VAL A 267 27.93 -6.52 -1.44
N ARG A 268 26.90 -6.64 -2.28
CA ARG A 268 26.74 -5.76 -3.44
C ARG A 268 25.50 -4.92 -3.20
N VAL A 269 25.71 -3.61 -3.19
CA VAL A 269 24.65 -2.62 -3.26
C VAL A 269 24.35 -2.45 -4.74
N ASP A 270 23.10 -2.60 -5.16
CA ASP A 270 22.71 -2.20 -6.50
C ASP A 270 22.77 -0.67 -6.58
N PHE A 271 23.48 -0.16 -7.58
CA PHE A 271 23.61 1.28 -7.83
C PHE A 271 22.97 1.68 -9.16
N THR A 272 22.37 0.73 -9.85
CA THR A 272 21.71 0.99 -11.13
C THR A 272 20.28 1.42 -10.81
N PRO A 273 19.87 2.65 -11.14
CA PRO A 273 18.49 3.04 -10.96
C PRO A 273 17.57 2.31 -11.95
N PRO A 274 16.28 2.15 -11.60
CA PRO A 274 15.28 1.64 -12.52
C PRO A 274 15.27 2.38 -13.87
N SER A 275 14.91 1.68 -14.94
CA SER A 275 14.51 2.30 -16.19
C SER A 275 13.03 2.65 -16.12
N LEU A 276 12.66 3.90 -16.41
CA LEU A 276 11.29 4.39 -16.38
C LEU A 276 10.99 5.25 -17.61
N THR A 277 9.86 4.98 -18.26
CA THR A 277 9.23 5.84 -19.26
C THR A 277 7.78 6.08 -18.88
N ALA A 278 7.25 7.20 -19.34
CA ALA A 278 5.83 7.51 -19.29
C ALA A 278 5.42 8.07 -20.66
N ASP A 279 4.33 7.53 -21.20
CA ASP A 279 3.74 7.97 -22.45
C ASP A 279 2.99 9.29 -22.25
N ALA A 280 2.58 9.89 -23.38
CA ALA A 280 1.75 11.08 -23.33
C ALA A 280 0.41 10.79 -22.61
N PRO A 281 0.00 11.63 -21.65
CA PRO A 281 -1.23 11.42 -20.89
C PRO A 281 -2.46 11.53 -21.79
N ASP A 282 -3.41 10.61 -21.65
CA ASP A 282 -4.73 10.71 -22.27
C ASP A 282 -5.76 11.14 -21.22
N SER A 283 -6.36 12.32 -21.41
CA SER A 283 -7.44 12.82 -20.57
C SER A 283 -8.74 12.86 -21.37
N THR A 284 -9.61 11.87 -21.15
CA THR A 284 -10.92 11.79 -21.81
C THR A 284 -12.03 11.93 -20.76
N ALA A 285 -12.89 12.94 -20.93
CA ALA A 285 -14.08 13.19 -20.08
C ALA A 285 -13.81 13.28 -18.56
N GLY A 286 -12.67 13.86 -18.14
CA GLY A 286 -12.31 14.03 -16.73
C GLY A 286 -11.61 12.81 -16.10
N LEU A 287 -11.42 11.74 -16.86
CA LEU A 287 -10.57 10.60 -16.48
C LEU A 287 -9.21 10.75 -17.16
N LEU A 288 -8.15 10.81 -16.36
CA LEU A 288 -6.77 10.75 -16.82
C LEU A 288 -6.30 9.30 -16.85
N THR A 289 -5.67 8.91 -17.95
CA THR A 289 -4.93 7.66 -18.09
C THR A 289 -3.45 7.98 -18.33
N LEU A 290 -2.60 7.41 -17.50
CA LEU A 290 -1.15 7.38 -17.68
C LEU A 290 -0.74 5.95 -18.01
N SER A 291 0.22 5.81 -18.92
CA SER A 291 0.87 4.55 -19.23
C SER A 291 2.37 4.75 -19.41
N GLY A 292 3.11 3.66 -19.41
CA GLY A 292 4.53 3.70 -19.74
C GLY A 292 5.18 2.34 -19.54
N ALA A 293 6.51 2.31 -19.46
CA ALA A 293 7.27 1.11 -19.12
C ALA A 293 8.19 1.37 -17.93
N ALA A 294 8.34 0.38 -17.04
CA ALA A 294 9.29 0.41 -15.95
C ALA A 294 9.95 -0.96 -15.79
N SER A 295 11.25 -0.97 -15.54
CA SER A 295 12.02 -2.21 -15.32
C SER A 295 13.31 -1.92 -14.56
N ASP A 296 13.95 -2.97 -14.07
CA ASP A 296 15.23 -2.85 -13.37
C ASP A 296 16.10 -4.11 -13.63
N ASN A 297 17.41 -3.99 -13.46
CA ASN A 297 18.36 -5.11 -13.63
C ASN A 297 18.21 -6.18 -12.55
N VAL A 298 17.75 -5.83 -11.34
CA VAL A 298 17.41 -6.79 -10.29
C VAL A 298 15.90 -6.88 -10.16
N GLY A 299 15.22 -5.77 -9.86
CA GLY A 299 13.78 -5.74 -9.77
C GLY A 299 13.21 -4.49 -9.12
N LEU A 300 12.02 -4.10 -9.57
CA LEU A 300 11.29 -2.97 -9.02
C LEU A 300 10.72 -3.32 -7.62
N GLN A 301 10.84 -2.36 -6.71
CA GLN A 301 10.21 -2.39 -5.39
C GLN A 301 8.86 -1.66 -5.39
N GLY A 302 8.72 -0.60 -6.20
CA GLY A 302 7.47 0.12 -6.33
C GLY A 302 7.44 1.11 -7.50
N LEU A 303 6.24 1.52 -7.86
CA LEU A 303 5.98 2.62 -8.79
C LEU A 303 4.86 3.51 -8.24
N ASP A 304 5.20 4.76 -8.01
CA ASP A 304 4.34 5.76 -7.36
C ASP A 304 4.09 6.94 -8.30
N VAL A 305 2.90 7.53 -8.22
CA VAL A 305 2.49 8.69 -9.01
C VAL A 305 2.05 9.80 -8.06
N TYR A 306 2.64 10.98 -8.22
CA TYR A 306 2.40 12.15 -7.38
C TYR A 306 1.84 13.32 -8.20
N ASP A 307 0.90 14.10 -7.65
CA ASP A 307 0.60 15.48 -8.10
C ASP A 307 1.20 16.46 -7.09
N GLY A 308 2.35 17.06 -7.43
CA GLY A 308 3.17 17.78 -6.46
C GLY A 308 3.59 16.87 -5.29
N PRO A 309 3.31 17.22 -4.01
CA PRO A 309 3.65 16.37 -2.86
C PRO A 309 2.61 15.28 -2.56
N VAL A 310 1.48 15.25 -3.27
CA VAL A 310 0.37 14.35 -2.94
C VAL A 310 0.52 13.04 -3.71
N LEU A 311 0.63 11.93 -2.98
CA LEU A 311 0.58 10.58 -3.58
C LEU A 311 -0.83 10.30 -4.10
N ILE A 312 -0.98 10.18 -5.42
CA ILE A 312 -2.26 9.93 -6.09
C ILE A 312 -2.35 8.51 -6.66
N GLY A 313 -1.23 7.81 -6.82
CA GLY A 313 -1.18 6.44 -7.31
C GLY A 313 -0.01 5.67 -6.73
N SER A 314 -0.18 4.39 -6.42
CA SER A 314 0.91 3.55 -5.94
C SER A 314 0.71 2.08 -6.26
N THR A 315 1.81 1.34 -6.43
CA THR A 315 1.79 -0.13 -6.43
C THR A 315 1.74 -0.71 -5.00
N THR A 316 2.30 -0.02 -4.00
CA THR A 316 2.54 -0.57 -2.65
C THR A 316 1.67 0.06 -1.57
N ALA A 317 1.31 1.34 -1.68
CA ALA A 317 0.51 2.05 -0.69
C ALA A 317 -0.95 1.58 -0.67
N SER A 318 -1.52 1.47 0.53
CA SER A 318 -2.93 1.13 0.72
C SER A 318 -3.80 2.39 0.76
N GLY A 319 -4.99 2.34 0.15
CA GLY A 319 -5.96 3.44 0.21
C GLY A 319 -5.80 4.51 -0.87
N THR A 320 -4.77 4.40 -1.72
CA THR A 320 -4.63 5.17 -2.96
C THR A 320 -5.06 4.34 -4.18
N PRO A 321 -5.46 4.98 -5.29
CA PRO A 321 -5.65 4.30 -6.56
C PRO A 321 -4.41 3.49 -6.93
N ARG A 322 -4.62 2.26 -7.43
CA ARG A 322 -3.50 1.36 -7.75
C ARG A 322 -2.89 1.69 -9.10
N VAL A 323 -1.57 1.70 -9.13
CA VAL A 323 -0.81 1.54 -10.38
C VAL A 323 -0.67 0.05 -10.66
N THR A 324 -0.92 -0.36 -11.89
CA THR A 324 -0.97 -1.78 -12.30
C THR A 324 -0.04 -2.06 -13.46
N PHE A 325 0.70 -3.16 -13.40
CA PHE A 325 1.47 -3.66 -14.53
C PHE A 325 0.65 -4.62 -15.38
N ASP A 326 0.86 -4.55 -16.70
CA ASP A 326 0.21 -5.43 -17.66
C ASP A 326 0.70 -6.86 -17.52
N VAL A 327 -0.21 -7.79 -17.82
CA VAL A 327 0.07 -9.22 -17.86
C VAL A 327 -0.07 -9.72 -19.29
N ASP A 328 0.94 -10.40 -19.80
CA ASP A 328 0.95 -10.94 -21.16
C ASP A 328 -0.06 -12.10 -21.34
N GLY A 329 -0.19 -12.58 -22.58
CA GLY A 329 -1.10 -13.70 -22.90
C GLY A 329 -0.76 -15.02 -22.17
N ALA A 330 0.47 -15.17 -21.69
CA ALA A 330 0.93 -16.32 -20.91
C ALA A 330 0.77 -16.13 -19.39
N GLY A 331 0.33 -14.96 -18.92
CA GLY A 331 0.14 -14.70 -17.50
C GLY A 331 1.34 -14.12 -16.76
N HIS A 332 2.40 -13.70 -17.47
CA HIS A 332 3.57 -13.05 -16.88
C HIS A 332 3.40 -11.54 -16.82
N VAL A 333 3.86 -10.93 -15.73
CA VAL A 333 3.93 -9.47 -15.62
C VAL A 333 4.95 -8.94 -16.65
N THR A 334 4.53 -7.92 -17.37
CA THR A 334 5.36 -7.20 -18.35
C THR A 334 5.92 -5.92 -17.74
N ASN A 335 6.78 -5.23 -18.47
CA ASN A 335 7.32 -3.94 -18.04
C ASN A 335 6.32 -2.79 -18.24
N ALA A 336 5.20 -3.00 -18.95
CA ALA A 336 4.21 -1.95 -19.20
C ALA A 336 3.35 -1.72 -17.96
N TRP A 337 3.11 -0.46 -17.61
CA TRP A 337 2.29 -0.06 -16.48
C TRP A 337 1.21 0.94 -16.90
N HIS A 338 0.11 0.96 -16.16
CA HIS A 338 -1.01 1.87 -16.35
C HIS A 338 -1.53 2.40 -15.01
N PHE A 339 -2.05 3.62 -15.05
CA PHE A 339 -2.66 4.30 -13.92
C PHE A 339 -3.83 5.14 -14.41
N THR A 340 -4.97 5.05 -13.71
CA THR A 340 -6.13 5.89 -13.99
C THR A 340 -6.50 6.74 -12.79
N TRP A 341 -6.83 8.01 -13.05
CA TRP A 341 -7.15 8.97 -12.01
C TRP A 341 -8.27 9.90 -12.46
N ASN A 342 -9.30 10.05 -11.63
CA ASN A 342 -10.32 11.06 -11.86
C ASN A 342 -9.73 12.43 -11.54
N LEU A 343 -9.67 13.30 -12.55
CA LEU A 343 -9.14 14.65 -12.38
C LEU A 343 -10.05 15.44 -11.42
N PRO A 344 -9.50 16.01 -10.34
CA PRO A 344 -10.30 16.72 -9.34
C PRO A 344 -10.78 18.08 -9.85
N ASP A 345 -10.10 18.65 -10.84
CA ASP A 345 -10.39 19.97 -11.41
C ASP A 345 -9.88 20.08 -12.85
N THR A 346 -10.06 21.24 -13.49
CA THR A 346 -9.67 21.50 -14.90
C THR A 346 -8.31 22.20 -15.03
N ARG A 347 -7.53 22.33 -13.95
CA ARG A 347 -6.22 23.00 -13.95
C ARG A 347 -5.18 22.10 -14.60
N ALA A 348 -4.02 22.69 -14.89
CA ALA A 348 -2.88 21.89 -15.34
C ALA A 348 -2.31 21.11 -14.14
N HIS A 349 -2.05 19.82 -14.32
CA HIS A 349 -1.39 18.97 -13.33
C HIS A 349 0.04 18.66 -13.79
N THR A 350 0.97 18.62 -12.85
CA THR A 350 2.33 18.13 -13.10
C THR A 350 2.52 16.89 -12.27
N LEU A 351 2.49 15.75 -12.95
CA LEU A 351 2.54 14.46 -12.31
C LEU A 351 3.97 13.95 -12.32
N THR A 352 4.44 13.44 -11.19
CA THR A 352 5.75 12.79 -11.08
C THR A 352 5.53 11.31 -10.88
N VAL A 353 6.00 10.53 -11.84
CA VAL A 353 6.07 9.07 -11.75
C VAL A 353 7.44 8.70 -11.18
N VAL A 354 7.48 7.90 -10.13
CA VAL A 354 8.71 7.48 -9.45
C VAL A 354 8.74 5.96 -9.42
N ALA A 355 9.74 5.36 -10.05
CA ALA A 355 10.03 3.93 -9.93
C ALA A 355 11.19 3.76 -8.95
N SER A 356 11.05 2.86 -7.99
CA SER A 356 12.08 2.56 -6.97
C SER A 356 12.48 1.08 -7.02
N ASP A 357 13.73 0.79 -6.68
CA ASP A 357 14.23 -0.57 -6.45
C ASP A 357 14.40 -0.88 -4.95
N ALA A 358 14.79 -2.12 -4.64
CA ALA A 358 14.97 -2.58 -3.26
C ALA A 358 16.23 -2.03 -2.57
N SER A 359 17.17 -1.48 -3.35
CA SER A 359 18.41 -0.85 -2.88
C SER A 359 18.26 0.66 -2.64
N GLY A 360 17.09 1.23 -2.94
CA GLY A 360 16.76 2.63 -2.73
C GLY A 360 17.14 3.53 -3.91
N ASN A 361 17.49 2.98 -5.08
CA ASN A 361 17.65 3.79 -6.27
C ASN A 361 16.27 4.12 -6.86
N GLU A 362 16.16 5.32 -7.42
CA GLU A 362 14.92 5.80 -8.01
C GLU A 362 15.15 6.36 -9.41
N ALA A 363 14.16 6.18 -10.28
CA ALA A 363 14.02 6.92 -11.52
C ALA A 363 12.72 7.70 -11.52
N ARG A 364 12.77 8.91 -12.09
CA ARG A 364 11.64 9.84 -12.07
C ARG A 364 11.31 10.27 -13.48
N GLN A 365 10.03 10.30 -13.80
CA GLN A 365 9.51 10.84 -15.04
C GLN A 365 8.41 11.84 -14.76
N VAL A 366 8.56 13.05 -15.29
CA VAL A 366 7.56 14.11 -15.14
C VAL A 366 6.61 14.06 -16.34
N VAL A 367 5.31 14.03 -16.05
CA VAL A 367 4.23 14.04 -17.04
C VAL A 367 3.37 15.28 -16.83
N HIS A 368 3.18 16.06 -17.88
CA HIS A 368 2.36 17.27 -17.83
C HIS A 368 0.97 17.02 -18.40
N VAL A 369 -0.07 17.28 -17.60
CA VAL A 369 -1.47 17.24 -18.03
C VAL A 369 -1.95 18.68 -18.20
N ALA A 370 -2.33 19.04 -19.43
CA ALA A 370 -2.76 20.39 -19.76
C ALA A 370 -4.12 20.73 -19.10
N ALA A 371 -4.32 22.01 -18.76
CA ALA A 371 -5.61 22.52 -18.32
C ALA A 371 -6.62 22.42 -19.47
N THR A 372 -7.82 21.90 -19.20
CA THR A 372 -8.91 21.94 -20.19
C THR A 372 -9.53 23.35 -20.19
N SER A 373 -9.15 24.18 -21.17
CA SER A 373 -9.72 25.53 -21.30
C SER A 373 -11.11 25.48 -21.95
N THR A 374 -12.17 25.82 -21.21
CA THR A 374 -13.33 26.48 -21.80
C THR A 374 -12.95 27.93 -22.05
N GLY A 375 -12.93 28.33 -23.32
CA GLY A 375 -12.30 29.56 -23.81
C GLY A 375 -12.77 30.87 -23.15
N GLY A 376 -11.88 31.87 -23.22
CA GLY A 376 -12.17 33.27 -22.89
C GLY A 376 -10.94 34.15 -23.06
N GLU A 377 -10.91 34.95 -24.13
CA GLU A 377 -9.97 36.06 -24.36
C GLU A 377 -10.24 37.24 -23.39
N GLY A 378 -9.20 37.97 -22.97
CA GLY A 378 -9.36 39.35 -22.49
C GLY A 378 -8.36 39.87 -21.44
N SER A 379 -7.26 40.47 -21.92
CA SER A 379 -6.51 41.64 -21.41
C SER A 379 -6.35 41.89 -19.89
N GLY A 380 -5.12 41.74 -19.40
CA GLY A 380 -4.60 42.33 -18.15
C GLY A 380 -3.33 41.60 -17.70
N THR A 381 -2.15 42.23 -17.80
CA THR A 381 -0.81 41.68 -17.44
C THR A 381 -0.61 40.20 -17.80
N ALA A 382 0.01 39.94 -18.96
CA ALA A 382 0.36 38.58 -19.36
C ALA A 382 1.16 37.91 -18.24
N GLY A 383 0.60 36.83 -17.67
CA GLY A 383 1.25 36.02 -16.66
C GLY A 383 2.51 35.33 -17.21
N ALA A 384 3.12 34.48 -16.39
CA ALA A 384 4.36 33.82 -16.75
C ALA A 384 4.27 33.10 -18.10
N LEU A 385 5.26 33.32 -18.96
CA LEU A 385 5.31 32.76 -20.31
C LEU A 385 5.61 31.26 -20.23
N SER A 386 4.88 30.45 -20.98
CA SER A 386 5.24 29.05 -21.21
C SER A 386 5.75 28.85 -22.63
N VAL A 387 6.82 28.09 -22.77
CA VAL A 387 7.42 27.63 -24.03
C VAL A 387 7.34 26.11 -24.11
N THR A 388 7.60 25.54 -25.28
CA THR A 388 7.63 24.08 -25.45
C THR A 388 8.98 23.67 -26.04
N PRO A 389 9.92 23.15 -25.22
CA PRO A 389 11.21 22.68 -25.70
C PRO A 389 11.06 21.38 -26.50
N ARG A 390 11.93 21.19 -27.49
CA ARG A 390 12.07 19.96 -28.27
C ARG A 390 13.46 19.35 -28.07
N PRO A 391 13.67 18.51 -27.05
CA PRO A 391 14.98 17.93 -26.75
C PRO A 391 15.46 16.95 -27.83
N ASP A 392 16.76 16.95 -28.10
CA ASP A 392 17.47 15.94 -28.89
C ASP A 392 18.00 14.84 -27.96
N ALA A 393 17.11 13.98 -27.48
CA ALA A 393 17.45 12.93 -26.52
C ALA A 393 18.55 11.96 -27.04
N ALA A 394 18.66 11.79 -28.36
CA ALA A 394 19.67 10.93 -28.97
C ALA A 394 21.10 11.49 -28.81
N SER A 395 21.23 12.82 -28.64
CA SER A 395 22.51 13.50 -28.42
C SER A 395 22.81 13.77 -26.95
N ALA A 396 21.95 13.35 -26.01
CA ALA A 396 22.13 13.64 -24.59
C ALA A 396 23.41 13.00 -24.01
N VAL A 397 24.07 13.71 -23.09
CA VAL A 397 25.25 13.22 -22.36
C VAL A 397 25.04 13.35 -20.87
N SER A 398 25.33 12.26 -20.14
CA SER A 398 25.32 12.25 -18.67
C SER A 398 26.73 12.06 -18.11
N ALA A 399 27.07 12.81 -17.07
CA ALA A 399 28.35 12.69 -16.37
C ALA A 399 28.18 12.94 -14.86
N LEU A 400 28.94 12.20 -14.04
CA LEU A 400 29.03 12.47 -12.61
C LEU A 400 29.90 13.69 -12.38
N VAL A 401 29.34 14.71 -11.73
CA VAL A 401 30.05 15.92 -11.29
C VAL A 401 30.18 15.86 -9.77
N THR A 402 31.41 15.95 -9.27
CA THR A 402 31.68 15.81 -7.84
C THR A 402 31.62 17.16 -7.13
N SER A 403 31.14 17.15 -5.89
CA SER A 403 31.15 18.32 -5.00
C SER A 403 32.56 18.85 -4.77
N ALA A 404 33.51 17.95 -4.48
CA ALA A 404 34.89 18.32 -4.14
C ALA A 404 35.70 18.78 -5.35
N GLY A 405 35.55 18.11 -6.50
CA GLY A 405 36.37 18.33 -7.70
C GLY A 405 35.72 19.18 -8.79
N GLY A 406 34.40 19.40 -8.71
CA GLY A 406 33.63 19.95 -9.83
C GLY A 406 33.58 18.97 -11.01
N GLY A 407 33.44 19.50 -12.22
CA GLY A 407 33.43 18.71 -13.45
C GLY A 407 33.15 19.53 -14.71
N SER A 408 33.29 18.89 -15.87
CA SER A 408 32.92 19.45 -17.17
C SER A 408 32.07 18.46 -17.94
N VAL A 409 31.01 18.94 -18.57
CA VAL A 409 30.12 18.16 -19.43
C VAL A 409 30.11 18.80 -20.81
N HIS A 410 30.25 17.99 -21.85
CA HIS A 410 30.35 18.44 -23.23
C HIS A 410 29.34 17.69 -24.09
N VAL A 411 28.60 18.41 -24.92
CA VAL A 411 27.68 17.79 -25.89
C VAL A 411 27.68 18.56 -27.21
N THR A 412 27.41 17.87 -28.30
CA THR A 412 27.25 18.47 -29.63
C THR A 412 25.89 18.10 -30.17
N GLY A 413 25.09 19.11 -30.54
CA GLY A 413 23.78 18.90 -31.13
C GLY A 413 23.86 18.38 -32.57
N ALA A 414 22.73 17.87 -33.09
CA ALA A 414 22.64 17.37 -34.46
C ALA A 414 22.97 18.42 -35.55
N ASP A 415 22.86 19.72 -35.23
CA ASP A 415 23.23 20.85 -36.08
C ASP A 415 24.74 21.19 -36.02
N GLY A 416 25.50 20.48 -35.17
CA GLY A 416 26.91 20.67 -34.89
C GLY A 416 27.22 21.74 -33.84
N THR A 417 26.21 22.39 -33.25
CA THR A 417 26.41 23.36 -32.15
C THR A 417 27.00 22.66 -30.93
N ARG A 418 28.08 23.20 -30.37
CA ARG A 418 28.75 22.64 -29.19
C ARG A 418 28.27 23.35 -27.92
N PHE A 419 27.98 22.56 -26.89
CA PHE A 419 27.59 23.03 -25.57
C PHE A 419 28.60 22.51 -24.54
N ASP A 420 29.14 23.41 -23.74
CA ASP A 420 30.16 23.13 -22.74
C ASP A 420 29.72 23.66 -21.38
N LEU A 421 29.44 22.76 -20.45
CA LEU A 421 29.12 23.09 -19.06
C LEU A 421 30.35 22.87 -18.19
N LEU A 422 30.81 23.91 -17.49
CA LEU A 422 31.87 23.88 -16.49
C LEU A 422 31.29 24.13 -15.11
N VAL A 423 31.35 23.12 -14.25
CA VAL A 423 30.95 23.21 -12.84
C VAL A 423 32.20 23.30 -11.97
N PRO A 424 32.46 24.42 -11.28
CA PRO A 424 33.69 24.57 -10.51
C PRO A 424 33.70 23.72 -9.22
N PRO A 425 34.88 23.42 -8.66
CA PRO A 425 35.00 22.79 -7.34
C PRO A 425 34.19 23.52 -6.26
N GLY A 426 33.42 22.78 -5.48
CA GLY A 426 32.56 23.32 -4.42
C GLY A 426 31.31 24.05 -4.92
N ALA A 427 30.93 23.90 -6.20
CA ALA A 427 29.68 24.41 -6.73
C ALA A 427 28.46 23.56 -6.35
N LEU A 428 28.65 22.25 -6.12
CA LEU A 428 27.61 21.34 -5.69
C LEU A 428 27.81 20.95 -4.22
N ALA A 429 26.69 20.77 -3.50
CA ALA A 429 26.71 20.35 -2.10
C ALA A 429 27.10 18.87 -1.91
N GLN A 430 26.85 18.05 -2.93
CA GLN A 430 27.17 16.63 -2.99
C GLN A 430 27.46 16.23 -4.44
N ASP A 431 27.88 14.98 -4.65
CA ASP A 431 28.13 14.47 -6.00
C ASP A 431 26.79 14.25 -6.73
N VAL A 432 26.69 14.71 -7.97
CA VAL A 432 25.44 14.68 -8.75
C VAL A 432 25.70 14.18 -10.16
N GLN A 433 24.84 13.28 -10.65
CA GLN A 433 24.81 12.93 -12.06
C GLN A 433 24.07 14.01 -12.84
N VAL A 434 24.80 14.69 -13.73
CA VAL A 434 24.30 15.80 -14.56
C VAL A 434 24.03 15.27 -15.95
N THR A 435 22.85 15.53 -16.49
CA THR A 435 22.50 15.25 -17.89
C THR A 435 22.35 16.55 -18.66
N MET A 436 22.97 16.61 -19.84
CA MET A 436 22.92 17.76 -20.73
C MET A 436 22.39 17.32 -22.11
N THR A 437 21.23 17.86 -22.48
CA THR A 437 20.49 17.47 -23.69
C THR A 437 20.30 18.67 -24.62
N PRO A 438 20.90 18.70 -25.83
CA PRO A 438 20.67 19.76 -26.80
C PRO A 438 19.19 19.91 -27.18
N LEU A 439 18.77 21.09 -27.58
CA LEU A 439 17.41 21.36 -28.08
C LEU A 439 17.43 21.51 -29.61
N THR A 440 16.47 20.88 -30.29
CA THR A 440 16.20 21.08 -31.72
C THR A 440 15.22 22.22 -31.99
N GLY A 441 14.52 22.68 -30.96
CA GLY A 441 13.53 23.75 -31.07
C GLY A 441 13.01 24.21 -29.71
N LEU A 442 12.45 25.42 -29.68
CA LEU A 442 11.73 25.98 -28.55
C LEU A 442 10.53 26.75 -29.09
N GLU A 443 9.34 26.20 -28.94
CA GLU A 443 8.10 26.78 -29.47
C GLU A 443 7.51 27.80 -28.51
N ASN A 444 6.55 28.59 -29.02
CA ASN A 444 5.85 29.64 -28.28
C ASN A 444 6.76 30.77 -27.75
N LEU A 445 7.94 30.93 -28.37
CA LEU A 445 8.81 32.08 -28.11
C LEU A 445 8.18 33.38 -28.64
N PRO A 446 8.20 34.48 -27.86
CA PRO A 446 7.63 35.77 -28.26
C PRO A 446 8.60 36.61 -29.12
N PHE A 447 9.52 35.96 -29.83
CA PHE A 447 10.56 36.63 -30.60
C PHE A 447 10.47 36.23 -32.08
N SER A 448 10.29 37.21 -32.96
CA SER A 448 10.15 37.00 -34.40
C SER A 448 11.37 36.35 -35.07
N GLY A 449 12.55 36.43 -34.45
CA GLY A 449 13.76 35.77 -34.96
C GLY A 449 13.86 34.29 -34.64
N GLY A 450 12.93 33.74 -33.84
CA GLY A 450 12.81 32.31 -33.55
C GLY A 450 13.99 31.70 -32.76
N PHE A 451 13.85 30.41 -32.45
CA PHE A 451 14.86 29.62 -31.76
C PHE A 451 16.16 29.52 -32.60
N PHE A 452 17.30 29.70 -31.94
CA PHE A 452 18.63 29.58 -32.55
C PHE A 452 19.40 28.36 -32.03
N ALA A 453 19.60 28.25 -30.72
CA ALA A 453 20.29 27.13 -30.07
C ALA A 453 19.85 27.03 -28.61
N GLY A 454 19.94 25.85 -28.00
CA GLY A 454 19.61 25.70 -26.58
C GLY A 454 19.91 24.30 -26.05
N VAL A 455 19.82 24.17 -24.74
CA VAL A 455 20.13 22.94 -24.01
C VAL A 455 19.23 22.82 -22.78
N GLN A 456 18.82 21.60 -22.46
CA GLN A 456 18.18 21.22 -21.21
C GLN A 456 19.22 20.64 -20.26
N LEU A 457 19.28 21.14 -19.03
CA LEU A 457 20.11 20.59 -17.96
C LEU A 457 19.24 19.89 -16.92
N GLU A 458 19.68 18.71 -16.49
CA GLU A 458 19.02 17.92 -15.46
C GLU A 458 20.03 17.50 -14.38
N PRO A 459 19.62 17.39 -13.11
CA PRO A 459 18.24 17.54 -12.60
C PRO A 459 17.74 19.00 -12.59
N ASP A 460 16.54 19.26 -13.10
CA ASP A 460 15.94 20.60 -13.14
C ASP A 460 15.82 21.21 -11.73
N GLY A 461 16.10 22.50 -11.59
CA GLY A 461 16.06 23.25 -10.34
C GLY A 461 17.23 23.02 -9.39
N LEU A 462 18.18 22.10 -9.68
CA LEU A 462 19.34 21.89 -8.82
C LEU A 462 20.18 23.17 -8.72
N ARG A 463 20.41 23.66 -7.51
CA ARG A 463 21.07 24.95 -7.28
C ARG A 463 22.58 24.80 -7.09
N PHE A 464 23.32 25.77 -7.62
CA PHE A 464 24.75 25.88 -7.38
C PHE A 464 25.09 26.81 -6.22
N LEU A 465 26.04 26.37 -5.38
CA LEU A 465 26.72 27.19 -4.37
C LEU A 465 27.69 28.20 -4.98
N ARG A 466 28.15 27.93 -6.20
CA ARG A 466 29.02 28.78 -7.01
C ARG A 466 28.58 28.67 -8.46
N SER A 467 28.45 29.81 -9.15
CA SER A 467 27.96 29.78 -10.53
C SER A 467 28.77 28.82 -11.42
N ALA A 468 28.05 28.00 -12.18
CA ALA A 468 28.61 27.19 -13.24
C ALA A 468 28.57 27.98 -14.56
N SER A 469 29.47 27.69 -15.50
CA SER A 469 29.49 28.37 -16.79
C SER A 469 29.01 27.44 -17.90
N LEU A 470 28.03 27.88 -18.69
CA LEU A 470 27.60 27.19 -19.91
C LEU A 470 28.02 28.03 -21.12
N THR A 471 28.83 27.45 -21.99
CA THR A 471 29.23 28.05 -23.26
C THR A 471 28.55 27.34 -24.43
N ILE A 472 27.84 28.11 -25.26
CA ILE A 472 27.23 27.63 -26.51
C ILE A 472 28.05 28.18 -27.68
N THR A 473 28.67 27.28 -28.46
CA THR A 473 29.49 27.61 -29.62
C THR A 473 28.81 27.10 -30.90
N PRO A 474 28.12 27.95 -31.66
CA PRO A 474 27.47 27.55 -32.91
C PRO A 474 28.49 27.31 -34.04
N VAL A 475 28.13 26.48 -35.02
CA VAL A 475 28.95 26.23 -36.23
C VAL A 475 28.94 27.45 -37.18
N GLY A 476 27.88 28.27 -37.11
CA GLY A 476 27.74 29.52 -37.85
C GLY A 476 28.00 30.76 -37.01
N SER A 477 27.88 31.94 -37.61
CA SER A 477 27.89 33.20 -36.86
C SER A 477 26.67 33.27 -35.94
N ALA A 478 26.89 33.60 -34.67
CA ALA A 478 25.81 33.91 -33.73
C ALA A 478 24.91 35.04 -34.27
N PRO A 479 23.63 35.12 -33.84
CA PRO A 479 22.74 36.22 -34.22
C PRO A 479 23.37 37.57 -33.85
N SER A 480 23.16 38.60 -34.67
CA SER A 480 23.65 39.96 -34.40
C SER A 480 23.01 40.58 -33.16
N THR A 481 21.81 40.14 -32.79
CA THR A 481 21.07 40.56 -31.60
C THR A 481 20.57 39.33 -30.83
N PRO A 482 21.47 38.58 -30.14
CA PRO A 482 21.09 37.36 -29.47
C PRO A 482 20.33 37.67 -28.17
N VAL A 483 19.18 37.03 -28.02
CA VAL A 483 18.29 37.10 -26.85
C VAL A 483 18.34 35.75 -26.16
N SER A 484 18.80 35.73 -24.92
CA SER A 484 18.87 34.54 -24.08
C SER A 484 17.60 34.39 -23.25
N VAL A 485 17.14 33.15 -23.15
CA VAL A 485 15.94 32.74 -22.43
C VAL A 485 16.30 31.57 -21.52
N ALA A 486 15.82 31.60 -20.28
CA ALA A 486 15.80 30.45 -19.40
C ALA A 486 14.35 30.02 -19.14
N TYR A 487 14.14 28.75 -18.82
CA TYR A 487 12.84 28.19 -18.46
C TYR A 487 13.03 26.98 -17.52
N HIS A 488 11.99 26.66 -16.76
CA HIS A 488 12.00 25.53 -15.82
C HIS A 488 11.30 24.30 -16.41
N GLY A 489 11.83 23.11 -16.09
CA GLY A 489 11.28 21.81 -16.50
C GLY A 489 11.00 21.74 -18.00
N ALA A 490 9.75 21.41 -18.37
CA ALA A 490 9.33 21.32 -19.77
C ALA A 490 8.91 22.67 -20.41
N GLY A 491 9.48 23.80 -19.97
CA GLY A 491 9.22 25.11 -20.60
C GLY A 491 8.36 26.09 -19.80
N ARG A 492 8.20 25.90 -18.49
CA ARG A 492 7.48 26.86 -17.65
C ARG A 492 8.32 28.11 -17.40
N ASP A 493 7.62 29.21 -17.12
CA ASP A 493 8.21 30.48 -16.66
C ASP A 493 9.38 30.96 -17.52
N ALA A 494 9.23 30.87 -18.85
CA ALA A 494 10.23 31.35 -19.77
C ALA A 494 10.46 32.85 -19.59
N HIS A 495 11.69 33.22 -19.26
CA HIS A 495 12.08 34.58 -18.93
C HIS A 495 13.44 34.91 -19.54
N LEU A 496 13.78 36.19 -19.59
CA LEU A 496 15.08 36.61 -20.13
C LEU A 496 16.19 36.20 -19.15
N TYR A 497 17.29 35.68 -19.67
CA TYR A 497 18.45 35.31 -18.84
C TYR A 497 19.68 36.17 -19.21
N PRO A 498 20.58 36.52 -18.28
CA PRO A 498 21.83 37.20 -18.61
C PRO A 498 22.70 36.40 -19.59
N LEU A 499 23.34 37.09 -20.54
CA LEU A 499 24.22 36.46 -21.53
C LEU A 499 25.45 37.33 -21.76
N SER A 500 26.60 36.68 -21.80
CA SER A 500 27.90 37.26 -22.13
C SER A 500 28.38 36.73 -23.49
N LEU A 501 29.27 37.48 -24.15
CA LEU A 501 29.91 37.04 -25.39
C LEU A 501 31.42 36.91 -25.16
N GLU A 502 31.96 35.74 -25.46
CA GLU A 502 33.41 35.48 -25.44
C GLU A 502 33.86 34.97 -26.80
N GLY A 503 34.42 35.86 -27.63
CA GLY A 503 34.75 35.53 -29.01
C GLY A 503 33.52 35.14 -29.81
N ALA A 504 33.44 33.88 -30.23
CA ALA A 504 32.28 33.30 -30.93
C ALA A 504 31.29 32.58 -29.99
N GLY A 505 31.62 32.45 -28.69
CA GLY A 505 30.81 31.73 -27.70
C GLY A 505 29.75 32.60 -27.03
N LEU A 506 28.57 32.01 -26.82
CA LEU A 506 27.45 32.56 -26.06
C LEU A 506 27.54 31.98 -24.63
N VAL A 507 27.89 32.81 -23.65
CA VAL A 507 28.26 32.35 -22.30
C VAL A 507 27.17 32.72 -21.28
N PHE A 508 26.67 31.71 -20.56
CA PHE A 508 25.70 31.82 -19.48
C PHE A 508 26.39 31.51 -18.16
N ASP A 509 26.16 32.37 -17.16
CA ASP A 509 26.57 32.13 -15.77
C ASP A 509 25.37 31.57 -15.01
N LEU A 510 25.38 30.26 -14.75
CA LEU A 510 24.25 29.51 -14.25
C LEU A 510 24.24 29.47 -12.73
N MET A 511 23.08 29.75 -12.12
CA MET A 511 22.85 29.63 -10.68
C MET A 511 22.09 28.35 -10.30
N HIS A 512 21.44 27.72 -11.27
CA HIS A 512 20.75 26.44 -11.12
C HIS A 512 20.74 25.67 -12.46
N PHE A 513 20.35 24.40 -12.43
CA PHE A 513 20.00 23.64 -13.63
C PHE A 513 18.59 23.98 -14.08
N SER A 514 18.44 24.15 -15.39
CA SER A 514 17.20 24.52 -16.09
C SER A 514 17.38 24.33 -17.59
N GLY A 515 16.39 24.71 -18.38
CA GLY A 515 16.55 24.90 -19.81
C GLY A 515 17.08 26.29 -20.16
N TYR A 516 18.06 26.35 -21.06
CA TYR A 516 18.67 27.59 -21.55
C TYR A 516 18.67 27.62 -23.06
N ALA A 517 18.20 28.73 -23.64
CA ALA A 517 18.12 28.90 -25.08
C ALA A 517 18.53 30.30 -25.52
N VAL A 518 18.92 30.40 -26.78
CA VAL A 518 19.21 31.63 -27.49
C VAL A 518 18.22 31.74 -28.65
N SER A 519 17.71 32.94 -28.82
CA SER A 519 16.79 33.39 -29.86
C SER A 519 17.35 34.66 -30.50
N SER A 520 16.70 35.14 -31.56
CA SER A 520 16.90 36.51 -32.06
C SER A 520 15.62 37.31 -31.90
N GLY A 521 15.72 38.58 -31.49
CA GLY A 521 14.57 39.44 -31.25
C GLY A 521 14.90 40.92 -31.34
N THR A 522 13.90 41.73 -31.67
CA THR A 522 13.99 43.19 -31.70
C THR A 522 14.02 43.76 -30.28
N PRO A 523 14.59 44.96 -30.07
CA PRO A 523 14.55 45.62 -28.76
C PRO A 523 13.14 45.80 -28.20
N GLN A 524 12.14 45.99 -29.06
CA GLN A 524 10.74 46.10 -28.68
C GLN A 524 10.19 44.77 -28.12
N GLU A 525 10.48 43.64 -28.76
CA GLU A 525 10.06 42.31 -28.26
C GLU A 525 10.75 41.96 -26.95
N VAL A 526 12.05 42.26 -26.81
CA VAL A 526 12.78 42.08 -25.55
C VAL A 526 12.17 42.95 -24.45
N SER A 527 11.85 44.21 -24.75
CA SER A 527 11.19 45.10 -23.77
C SER A 527 9.79 44.61 -23.39
N ALA A 528 9.04 44.05 -24.34
CA ALA A 528 7.71 43.49 -24.07
C ALA A 528 7.79 42.24 -23.18
N GLN A 529 8.79 41.37 -23.41
CA GLN A 529 9.05 40.24 -22.53
C GLN A 529 9.50 40.70 -21.14
N ALA A 530 10.37 41.71 -21.04
CA ALA A 530 10.86 42.23 -19.77
C ALA A 530 9.74 42.79 -18.86
N GLN A 531 8.59 43.18 -19.44
CA GLN A 531 7.40 43.64 -18.73
C GLN A 531 6.46 42.50 -18.29
N ARG A 532 6.68 41.26 -18.73
CA ARG A 532 5.90 40.11 -18.25
C ARG A 532 6.30 39.74 -16.83
N GLN A 533 5.33 39.30 -16.04
CA GLN A 533 5.60 38.81 -14.70
C GLN A 533 6.26 37.43 -14.78
N ALA A 534 7.48 37.29 -14.28
CA ALA A 534 8.14 36.00 -14.16
C ALA A 534 7.55 35.18 -13.00
N GLY A 535 7.67 33.84 -13.07
CA GLY A 535 7.04 32.91 -12.12
C GLY A 535 7.57 33.05 -10.69
N GLY A 536 8.88 33.25 -10.52
CA GLY A 536 9.54 33.45 -9.23
C GLY A 536 10.30 34.78 -9.09
N ALA A 537 10.69 35.10 -7.85
CA ALA A 537 11.50 36.28 -7.55
C ALA A 537 12.94 36.20 -8.14
N GLU A 538 13.45 34.98 -8.33
CA GLU A 538 14.72 34.73 -9.00
C GLU A 538 14.61 34.99 -10.50
N ASP A 539 13.66 34.33 -11.17
CA ASP A 539 13.37 34.55 -12.59
C ASP A 539 13.11 36.03 -12.92
N ALA A 540 12.41 36.74 -12.02
CA ALA A 540 12.14 38.18 -12.15
C ALA A 540 13.44 39.00 -12.08
N TRP A 541 14.38 38.58 -11.23
CA TRP A 541 15.69 39.20 -11.12
C TRP A 541 16.55 38.88 -12.35
N GLU A 542 16.60 37.64 -12.81
CA GLU A 542 17.32 37.24 -14.03
C GLU A 542 16.79 37.98 -15.26
N GLN A 543 15.47 38.14 -15.36
CA GLN A 543 14.82 38.95 -16.38
C GLN A 543 15.19 40.43 -16.30
N ALA A 544 15.27 40.99 -15.09
CA ALA A 544 15.66 42.38 -14.87
C ALA A 544 17.15 42.66 -15.18
N LEU A 545 18.00 41.63 -15.09
CA LEU A 545 19.42 41.75 -15.38
C LEU A 545 19.75 41.74 -16.88
N GLN A 546 18.90 41.15 -17.72
CA GLN A 546 19.21 41.02 -19.15
C GLN A 546 19.39 42.39 -19.85
N PRO A 547 18.50 43.39 -19.68
CA PRO A 547 18.66 44.69 -20.34
C PRO A 547 19.98 45.40 -20.01
N PRO A 548 20.38 45.61 -18.74
CA PRO A 548 21.65 46.24 -18.44
C PRO A 548 22.84 45.39 -18.90
N THR A 549 22.78 44.06 -18.81
CA THR A 549 23.85 43.17 -19.29
C THR A 549 24.06 43.32 -20.80
N SER A 550 22.99 43.48 -21.58
CA SER A 550 23.07 43.72 -23.03
C SER A 550 23.78 45.05 -23.37
N VAL A 551 23.60 46.09 -22.55
CA VAL A 551 24.27 47.39 -22.69
C VAL A 551 25.77 47.27 -22.40
N LEU A 552 26.13 46.49 -21.36
CA LEU A 552 27.52 46.25 -20.96
C LEU A 552 28.30 45.42 -21.98
N ARG A 553 27.62 44.52 -22.69
CA ARG A 553 28.21 43.66 -23.74
C ARG A 553 28.70 44.45 -24.96
N ASN A 554 28.04 45.55 -25.29
CA ASN A 554 28.40 46.35 -26.45
C ASN A 554 29.66 47.18 -26.14
N ALA A 555 30.78 46.84 -26.78
CA ALA A 555 32.08 47.49 -26.54
C ALA A 555 32.07 48.99 -26.89
N GLU A 556 31.20 49.40 -27.81
CA GLU A 556 31.04 50.80 -28.26
C GLU A 556 30.11 51.64 -27.36
N THR A 557 29.51 51.04 -26.31
CA THR A 557 28.60 51.76 -25.41
C THR A 557 29.33 52.88 -24.66
N PRO A 558 28.80 54.12 -24.67
CA PRO A 558 29.32 55.25 -23.90
C PRO A 558 29.48 54.94 -22.40
N SER A 559 30.52 55.48 -21.77
CA SER A 559 30.85 55.23 -20.35
C SER A 559 29.72 55.60 -19.38
N GLU A 560 28.93 56.64 -19.67
CA GLU A 560 27.78 57.05 -18.85
C GLU A 560 26.67 55.99 -18.88
N GLN A 561 26.33 55.46 -20.06
CA GLN A 561 25.35 54.39 -20.20
C GLN A 561 25.86 53.10 -19.54
N ARG A 562 27.16 52.82 -19.62
CA ARG A 562 27.79 51.71 -18.91
C ARG A 562 27.66 51.84 -17.39
N GLN A 563 27.89 53.03 -16.83
CA GLN A 563 27.69 53.30 -15.40
C GLN A 563 26.21 53.17 -15.01
N GLN A 564 25.29 53.66 -15.84
CA GLN A 564 23.86 53.54 -15.59
C GLN A 564 23.40 52.06 -15.59
N ALA A 565 23.92 51.24 -16.50
CA ALA A 565 23.64 49.80 -16.53
C ALA A 565 24.15 49.08 -15.27
N LEU A 566 25.37 49.41 -14.80
CA LEU A 566 25.89 48.88 -13.53
C LEU A 566 25.00 49.29 -12.34
N GLN A 567 24.51 50.54 -12.32
CA GLN A 567 23.59 50.97 -11.27
C GLN A 567 22.27 50.19 -11.31
N GLN A 568 21.71 49.93 -12.51
CA GLN A 568 20.48 49.14 -12.65
C GLN A 568 20.64 47.71 -12.12
N ILE A 569 21.81 47.08 -12.30
CA ILE A 569 22.11 45.76 -11.73
C ILE A 569 22.09 45.80 -10.20
N VAL A 570 22.72 46.82 -9.60
CA VAL A 570 22.72 47.01 -8.14
C VAL A 570 21.30 47.24 -7.61
N GLU A 571 20.49 48.07 -8.28
CA GLU A 571 19.10 48.32 -7.88
C GLU A 571 18.22 47.06 -8.01
N ALA A 572 18.39 46.26 -9.06
CA ALA A 572 17.66 45.01 -9.22
C ALA A 572 17.96 44.02 -8.08
N LEU A 573 19.22 43.96 -7.63
CA LEU A 573 19.61 43.13 -6.50
C LEU A 573 19.05 43.65 -5.16
N LYS A 574 19.09 44.98 -4.95
CA LYS A 574 18.47 45.65 -3.79
C LYS A 574 16.96 45.38 -3.71
N ALA A 575 16.27 45.34 -4.86
CA ALA A 575 14.84 45.05 -4.92
C ALA A 575 14.47 43.60 -4.53
N ARG A 576 15.37 42.62 -4.72
CA ARG A 576 15.16 41.22 -4.32
C ARG A 576 15.35 40.99 -2.82
N TYR A 577 16.17 41.81 -2.17
CA TYR A 577 16.55 41.65 -0.77
C TYR A 577 15.38 41.51 0.22
N PRO A 578 14.30 42.34 0.18
CA PRO A 578 13.20 42.22 1.14
C PRO A 578 12.46 40.88 1.07
N ALA A 579 12.30 40.31 -0.12
CA ALA A 579 11.66 39.01 -0.29
C ALA A 579 12.52 37.88 0.30
N MET A 580 13.83 37.92 0.06
CA MET A 580 14.76 36.96 0.65
C MET A 580 14.83 37.10 2.17
N LEU A 581 14.90 38.33 2.68
CA LEU A 581 14.91 38.59 4.11
C LEU A 581 13.64 38.04 4.77
N SER A 582 12.47 38.27 4.16
CA SER A 582 11.19 37.73 4.63
C SER A 582 11.23 36.20 4.78
N LYS A 583 11.70 35.48 3.74
CA LYS A 583 11.86 34.01 3.78
C LYS A 583 12.80 33.58 4.92
N LEU A 584 13.97 34.19 5.03
CA LEU A 584 14.98 33.84 6.04
C LEU A 584 14.63 34.28 7.47
N THR A 585 13.60 35.10 7.65
CA THR A 585 13.05 35.45 8.98
C THR A 585 11.84 34.62 9.37
N THR A 586 11.28 33.84 8.44
CA THR A 586 10.14 32.95 8.69
C THR A 586 10.66 31.57 9.08
N PRO A 587 10.26 30.98 10.22
CA PRO A 587 10.68 29.61 10.56
C PRO A 587 10.33 28.62 9.45
N PRO A 588 11.21 27.66 9.13
CA PRO A 588 10.95 26.68 8.07
C PRO A 588 9.76 25.79 8.44
N ALA A 589 8.92 25.48 7.46
CA ALA A 589 7.73 24.63 7.67
C ALA A 589 8.09 23.15 7.81
N SER A 590 9.20 22.73 7.19
CA SER A 590 9.76 21.38 7.27
C SER A 590 11.28 21.40 7.07
N CYS A 591 11.94 20.28 7.29
CA CYS A 591 13.37 20.14 7.01
C CYS A 591 13.71 20.41 5.53
N GLU A 592 12.88 19.91 4.62
CA GLU A 592 13.06 20.08 3.18
C GLU A 592 12.93 21.55 2.77
N ASP A 593 11.87 22.22 3.20
CA ASP A 593 11.62 23.65 2.95
C ASP A 593 12.76 24.52 3.50
N GLY A 594 13.21 24.19 4.72
CA GLY A 594 14.32 24.86 5.37
C GLY A 594 15.63 24.72 4.60
N ASN A 595 15.97 23.51 4.16
CA ASN A 595 17.18 23.28 3.37
C ASN A 595 17.12 24.01 2.02
N ALA A 596 15.98 23.99 1.33
CA ALA A 596 15.80 24.69 0.07
C ALA A 596 16.00 26.21 0.21
N THR A 597 15.35 26.81 1.21
CA THR A 597 15.45 28.26 1.49
C THR A 597 16.85 28.66 1.95
N LEU A 598 17.52 27.83 2.75
CA LEU A 598 18.89 28.07 3.21
C LEU A 598 19.87 28.11 2.03
N MET A 599 19.71 27.19 1.07
CA MET A 599 20.52 27.16 -0.16
C MET A 599 20.25 28.38 -1.05
N GLU A 600 18.99 28.81 -1.18
CA GLU A 600 18.63 30.04 -1.88
C GLU A 600 19.31 31.26 -1.23
N GLY A 601 19.26 31.35 0.10
CA GLY A 601 19.86 32.43 0.88
C GLY A 601 21.39 32.48 0.79
N LEU A 602 22.08 31.32 0.85
CA LEU A 602 23.53 31.23 0.70
C LEU A 602 23.99 31.68 -0.69
N SER A 603 23.25 31.28 -1.72
CA SER A 603 23.47 31.71 -3.10
C SER A 603 23.32 33.22 -3.26
N PHE A 604 22.26 33.80 -2.69
CA PHE A 604 22.03 35.25 -2.71
C PHE A 604 23.08 36.04 -1.90
N ALA A 605 23.48 35.56 -0.72
CA ALA A 605 24.56 36.17 0.05
C ALA A 605 25.88 36.24 -0.73
N ARG A 606 26.17 35.22 -1.54
CA ARG A 606 27.36 35.22 -2.40
C ARG A 606 27.29 36.31 -3.46
N GLN A 607 26.12 36.54 -4.06
CA GLN A 607 25.92 37.62 -5.03
C GLN A 607 26.13 39.01 -4.40
N LEU A 608 25.59 39.21 -3.18
CA LEU A 608 25.82 40.43 -2.41
C LEU A 608 27.32 40.65 -2.15
N ALA A 609 28.04 39.60 -1.72
CA ALA A 609 29.46 39.68 -1.42
C ALA A 609 30.33 39.98 -2.66
N LEU A 610 29.98 39.45 -3.84
CA LEU A 610 30.70 39.74 -5.08
C LEU A 610 30.62 41.22 -5.49
N LEU A 611 29.56 41.91 -5.09
CA LEU A 611 29.34 43.34 -5.34
C LEU A 611 29.70 44.23 -4.14
N GLY A 612 30.22 43.65 -3.05
CA GLY A 612 30.54 44.36 -1.81
C GLY A 612 29.33 44.91 -1.06
N LEU A 613 28.14 44.33 -1.29
CA LEU A 613 26.87 44.73 -0.69
C LEU A 613 26.48 43.90 0.54
N ASP A 614 27.28 42.89 0.89
CA ASP A 614 27.05 41.98 2.02
C ASP A 614 26.96 42.70 3.38
N ASN A 615 27.72 43.78 3.55
CA ASN A 615 27.65 44.62 4.76
C ASN A 615 26.47 45.60 4.74
N GLU A 616 26.01 46.02 3.54
CA GLU A 616 24.86 46.92 3.39
C GLU A 616 23.53 46.16 3.57
N LEU A 617 23.50 44.88 3.15
CA LEU A 617 22.31 44.04 3.07
C LEU A 617 22.53 42.71 3.82
N PRO A 618 22.63 42.72 5.16
CA PRO A 618 22.94 41.52 5.94
C PRO A 618 21.77 40.53 5.95
N LEU A 619 22.05 39.25 5.66
CA LEU A 619 21.06 38.16 5.76
C LEU A 619 21.24 37.36 7.05
N PRO A 620 20.15 36.93 7.73
CA PRO A 620 20.22 36.18 8.98
C PRO A 620 20.51 34.68 8.77
N LEU A 621 21.43 34.33 7.86
CA LEU A 621 21.67 32.95 7.43
C LEU A 621 22.07 32.01 8.57
N THR A 622 22.87 32.49 9.52
CA THR A 622 23.30 31.69 10.68
C THR A 622 22.14 31.37 11.62
N THR A 623 21.26 32.35 11.86
CA THR A 623 20.03 32.18 12.64
C THR A 623 19.07 31.22 11.93
N TYR A 624 18.88 31.40 10.62
CA TYR A 624 18.00 30.55 9.83
C TYR A 624 18.52 29.10 9.79
N ALA A 625 19.80 28.89 9.52
CA ALA A 625 20.43 27.56 9.52
C ALA A 625 20.25 26.81 10.86
N ARG A 626 20.27 27.54 11.99
CA ARG A 626 19.95 26.95 13.31
C ARG A 626 18.50 26.49 13.39
N GLY A 627 17.56 27.29 12.89
CA GLY A 627 16.15 26.93 12.80
C GLY A 627 15.93 25.69 11.93
N VAL A 628 16.52 25.65 10.73
CA VAL A 628 16.45 24.48 9.83
C VAL A 628 16.96 23.23 10.51
N ALA A 629 18.14 23.29 11.12
CA ALA A 629 18.71 22.13 11.78
C ALA A 629 17.87 21.65 12.97
N GLN A 630 17.20 22.55 13.69
CA GLN A 630 16.28 22.18 14.75
C GLN A 630 15.01 21.51 14.21
N THR A 631 14.37 22.08 13.18
CA THR A 631 13.21 21.46 12.51
C THR A 631 13.57 20.09 11.93
N CYS A 632 14.71 19.97 11.24
CA CYS A 632 15.22 18.70 10.74
C CYS A 632 15.48 17.70 11.86
N PHE A 633 16.05 18.14 12.98
CA PHE A 633 16.30 17.27 14.12
C PHE A 633 15.00 16.76 14.73
N GLU A 634 14.01 17.62 14.92
CA GLU A 634 12.68 17.27 15.45
C GLU A 634 11.94 16.27 14.53
N GLU A 635 12.00 16.45 13.21
CA GLU A 635 11.44 15.51 12.23
C GLU A 635 12.13 14.14 12.28
N VAL A 636 13.46 14.13 12.37
CA VAL A 636 14.26 12.90 12.38
C VAL A 636 14.08 12.12 13.69
N ILE A 637 14.07 12.79 14.85
CA ILE A 637 13.93 12.10 16.15
C ILE A 637 12.50 11.62 16.41
N GLY A 638 11.49 12.27 15.82
CA GLY A 638 10.08 11.95 16.10
C GLY A 638 9.74 12.08 17.60
N PRO A 639 8.77 11.31 18.13
CA PRO A 639 8.38 11.41 19.54
C PRO A 639 9.44 10.91 20.54
N CYS A 640 10.39 10.06 20.13
CA CYS A 640 11.54 9.63 20.93
C CYS A 640 12.66 9.03 20.05
N PHE A 641 13.91 9.13 20.51
CA PHE A 641 15.09 8.70 19.75
C PHE A 641 15.38 7.19 19.91
N ASP A 642 15.53 6.48 18.80
CA ASP A 642 15.88 5.05 18.75
C ASP A 642 17.35 4.85 18.36
N ALA A 643 18.21 4.63 19.36
CA ALA A 643 19.63 4.38 19.15
C ALA A 643 19.94 3.07 18.38
N GLY A 644 18.95 2.18 18.22
CA GLY A 644 19.05 0.98 17.38
C GLY A 644 18.77 1.24 15.90
N ASN A 645 18.14 2.39 15.56
CA ASN A 645 17.86 2.78 14.19
C ASN A 645 19.05 3.56 13.60
N TRP A 646 19.91 2.85 12.86
CA TRP A 646 21.13 3.42 12.30
C TRP A 646 20.88 4.54 11.26
N GLU A 647 19.73 4.55 10.58
CA GLU A 647 19.39 5.65 9.65
C GLU A 647 19.06 6.94 10.41
N GLN A 648 18.34 6.83 11.53
CA GLN A 648 18.09 7.97 12.43
C GLN A 648 19.41 8.53 13.01
N VAL A 649 20.34 7.65 13.39
CA VAL A 649 21.67 8.03 13.88
C VAL A 649 22.48 8.76 12.80
N LYS A 650 22.53 8.25 11.57
CA LYS A 650 23.22 8.92 10.45
C LYS A 650 22.65 10.30 10.17
N ALA A 651 21.31 10.42 10.12
CA ALA A 651 20.64 11.68 9.86
C ALA A 651 20.96 12.74 10.93
N VAL A 652 20.93 12.36 12.21
CA VAL A 652 21.32 13.26 13.32
C VAL A 652 22.79 13.71 13.21
N VAL A 653 23.70 12.79 12.89
CA VAL A 653 25.12 13.12 12.70
C VAL A 653 25.32 14.06 11.51
N ALA A 654 24.60 13.84 10.41
CA ALA A 654 24.64 14.71 9.23
C ALA A 654 24.14 16.13 9.53
N ILE A 655 23.02 16.27 10.27
CA ILE A 655 22.47 17.56 10.70
C ILE A 655 23.48 18.32 11.57
N LYS A 656 24.10 17.65 12.56
CA LYS A 656 25.15 18.25 13.40
C LYS A 656 26.34 18.71 12.57
N ARG A 657 26.76 17.90 11.61
CA ARG A 657 27.90 18.23 10.74
C ARG A 657 27.62 19.44 9.86
N LEU A 658 26.41 19.56 9.32
CA LEU A 658 26.00 20.71 8.51
C LEU A 658 26.02 22.02 9.32
N LEU A 659 25.53 21.97 10.57
CA LEU A 659 25.59 23.10 11.51
C LEU A 659 27.01 23.56 11.83
N GLU A 660 27.91 22.60 12.08
CA GLU A 660 29.33 22.91 12.33
C GLU A 660 29.98 23.60 11.14
N LEU A 661 29.63 23.18 9.92
CA LEU A 661 30.17 23.75 8.68
C LEU A 661 29.65 25.17 8.42
N LEU A 662 28.38 25.44 8.71
CA LEU A 662 27.73 26.72 8.39
C LEU A 662 27.83 27.78 9.49
N VAL A 663 27.83 27.36 10.76
CA VAL A 663 27.71 28.26 11.93
C VAL A 663 28.97 28.21 12.82
N GLY A 664 29.81 27.18 12.66
CA GLY A 664 31.05 27.01 13.41
C GLY A 664 30.95 26.01 14.57
N SER A 665 32.11 25.63 15.10
CA SER A 665 32.23 24.66 16.21
C SER A 665 31.52 25.18 17.46
N GLY A 666 30.55 24.42 17.98
CA GLY A 666 29.72 24.78 19.15
C GLY A 666 28.25 25.08 18.82
N ALA A 667 27.89 25.23 17.54
CA ALA A 667 26.48 25.38 17.13
C ALA A 667 25.68 24.07 17.23
N ALA A 668 26.35 22.92 17.06
CA ALA A 668 25.74 21.60 17.21
C ALA A 668 25.39 21.25 18.67
N ASP A 669 25.98 21.96 19.65
CA ASP A 669 25.71 21.76 21.08
C ASP A 669 24.37 22.37 21.51
N SER A 670 23.76 23.24 20.68
CA SER A 670 22.43 23.81 20.97
C SER A 670 21.26 22.94 20.48
N ILE A 671 21.52 21.84 19.76
CA ILE A 671 20.50 20.85 19.50
C ILE A 671 20.32 20.07 20.81
N ASP A 672 19.19 20.30 21.47
CA ASP A 672 18.95 19.87 22.83
C ASP A 672 19.03 18.34 22.98
N SER A 673 20.01 17.86 23.74
CA SER A 673 20.10 16.43 24.06
C SER A 673 18.93 15.92 24.90
N GLU A 674 18.14 16.82 25.50
CA GLU A 674 16.94 16.46 26.27
C GLU A 674 15.76 15.99 25.41
N THR A 675 15.73 16.26 24.10
CA THR A 675 14.71 15.73 23.17
C THR A 675 15.13 14.39 22.54
N ALA A 676 16.43 14.05 22.55
CA ALA A 676 16.93 12.72 22.17
C ALA A 676 16.81 11.70 23.31
N ARG A 677 15.67 11.65 24.01
CA ARG A 677 15.45 10.67 25.08
C ARG A 677 15.22 9.28 24.50
N PRO A 678 15.87 8.24 25.06
CA PRO A 678 15.57 6.87 24.69
C PRO A 678 14.13 6.53 25.06
N CYS A 679 13.48 5.74 24.21
CA CYS A 679 12.10 5.34 24.40
C CYS A 679 11.92 4.39 25.60
N VAL A 680 10.88 4.59 26.43
CA VAL A 680 10.42 3.66 27.48
C VAL A 680 9.04 3.09 27.15
N TRP A 681 8.64 2.00 27.80
CA TRP A 681 7.29 1.42 27.65
C TRP A 681 6.47 1.69 28.91
N THR A 682 5.27 2.24 28.76
CA THR A 682 4.33 2.51 29.85
C THR A 682 2.99 1.84 29.57
N GLY A 683 2.28 1.35 30.58
CA GLY A 683 1.04 0.61 30.32
C GLY A 683 0.27 0.11 31.53
N THR A 684 -0.86 -0.53 31.25
CA THR A 684 -1.74 -1.12 32.26
C THR A 684 -1.81 -2.64 32.12
N VAL A 685 -1.89 -3.31 33.26
CA VAL A 685 -2.21 -4.73 33.34
C VAL A 685 -3.50 -4.86 34.15
N SER A 686 -4.48 -5.56 33.59
CA SER A 686 -5.76 -5.82 34.24
C SER A 686 -6.04 -7.32 34.30
N TYR A 687 -6.73 -7.81 35.32
CA TYR A 687 -7.26 -9.18 35.30
C TYR A 687 -8.69 -9.28 35.80
N THR A 688 -9.40 -10.30 35.32
CA THR A 688 -10.71 -10.75 35.82
C THR A 688 -10.64 -12.23 36.17
N ALA A 689 -11.27 -12.63 37.29
CA ALA A 689 -11.23 -14.03 37.74
C ALA A 689 -12.54 -14.45 38.43
N SER A 690 -12.93 -15.70 38.25
CA SER A 690 -14.04 -16.32 38.97
C SER A 690 -13.62 -17.68 39.53
N SER A 691 -14.19 -18.06 40.67
CA SER A 691 -14.01 -19.39 41.25
C SER A 691 -15.33 -19.91 41.79
N GLY A 692 -15.56 -21.22 41.68
CA GLY A 692 -16.80 -21.84 42.14
C GLY A 692 -16.63 -23.32 42.45
N GLY A 693 -17.29 -23.80 43.50
CA GLY A 693 -17.27 -25.20 43.89
C GLY A 693 -18.12 -25.54 45.10
N LYS A 694 -18.16 -26.82 45.47
CA LYS A 694 -18.88 -27.32 46.66
C LYS A 694 -17.90 -27.60 47.80
N VAL A 695 -18.23 -27.13 49.00
CA VAL A 695 -17.53 -27.46 50.25
C VAL A 695 -18.55 -28.14 51.17
N GLY A 696 -18.50 -29.47 51.26
CA GLY A 696 -19.59 -30.26 51.85
C GLY A 696 -20.89 -30.08 51.05
N ASP A 697 -22.02 -29.85 51.74
CA ASP A 697 -23.33 -29.58 51.11
C ASP A 697 -23.53 -28.11 50.71
N THR A 698 -22.53 -27.25 50.93
CA THR A 698 -22.60 -25.80 50.63
C THR A 698 -22.00 -25.51 49.26
N THR A 699 -22.72 -24.77 48.41
CA THR A 699 -22.21 -24.31 47.12
C THR A 699 -21.67 -22.89 47.28
N VAL A 700 -20.41 -22.66 46.93
CA VAL A 700 -19.74 -21.37 47.06
C VAL A 700 -19.35 -20.86 45.68
N SER A 701 -19.70 -19.61 45.38
CA SER A 701 -19.31 -18.90 44.16
C SER A 701 -18.64 -17.58 44.52
N GLN A 702 -17.45 -17.32 44.01
CA GLN A 702 -16.71 -16.08 44.21
C GLN A 702 -16.41 -15.43 42.86
N GLN A 703 -16.72 -14.14 42.74
CA GLN A 703 -16.44 -13.35 41.55
C GLN A 703 -15.51 -12.17 41.92
N LEU A 704 -14.34 -12.12 41.28
CA LEU A 704 -13.40 -11.01 41.36
C LEU A 704 -13.51 -10.16 40.08
N SER A 705 -14.00 -8.93 40.24
CA SER A 705 -14.42 -8.10 39.10
C SER A 705 -13.29 -7.32 38.42
N SER A 706 -12.23 -6.91 39.12
CA SER A 706 -11.04 -6.30 38.48
C SER A 706 -9.91 -5.98 39.45
N LEU A 707 -8.66 -6.22 39.02
CA LEU A 707 -7.46 -5.54 39.53
C LEU A 707 -6.86 -4.76 38.36
N THR A 708 -6.56 -3.48 38.54
CA THR A 708 -5.85 -2.67 37.55
C THR A 708 -4.53 -2.17 38.16
N GLY A 709 -3.40 -2.55 37.56
CA GLY A 709 -2.06 -2.06 37.93
C GLY A 709 -1.50 -1.14 36.87
N PHE A 710 -0.83 -0.05 37.30
CA PHE A 710 -0.05 0.82 36.43
C PHE A 710 1.43 0.43 36.49
N LEU A 711 2.04 0.22 35.33
CA LEU A 711 3.47 -0.04 35.21
C LEU A 711 4.15 1.20 34.63
N ASP A 712 4.93 1.83 35.48
CA ASP A 712 5.94 2.81 35.09
C ASP A 712 7.30 2.20 35.49
N SER A 713 8.00 1.60 34.52
CA SER A 713 9.31 0.99 34.78
C SER A 713 10.40 1.71 34.01
N THR A 714 11.43 2.14 34.75
CA THR A 714 12.73 2.52 34.22
C THR A 714 13.65 1.32 34.28
N SER A 715 13.89 0.66 33.15
CA SER A 715 14.93 -0.37 33.04
C SER A 715 15.56 -0.33 31.65
N GLU A 716 16.89 -0.27 31.64
CA GLU A 716 17.75 -0.35 30.46
C GLU A 716 17.41 -1.58 29.61
N LEU A 717 17.09 -1.36 28.35
CA LEU A 717 16.92 -2.41 27.35
C LEU A 717 18.31 -2.89 26.90
N ARG A 718 18.84 -3.97 27.51
CA ARG A 718 20.03 -4.65 26.98
C ARG A 718 19.62 -5.78 26.04
N ILE A 719 19.75 -5.54 24.74
CA ILE A 719 19.78 -6.59 23.73
C ILE A 719 21.19 -7.18 23.76
N LEU A 720 21.37 -8.36 24.36
CA LEU A 720 22.55 -9.16 24.09
C LEU A 720 22.20 -10.09 22.92
N PRO A 721 22.77 -9.88 21.73
CA PRO A 721 22.74 -10.92 20.72
C PRO A 721 23.77 -11.96 21.17
N ASP A 722 23.34 -13.12 21.67
CA ASP A 722 24.19 -14.29 21.44
C ASP A 722 23.48 -15.65 21.35
N SER A 723 23.79 -16.27 20.22
CA SER A 723 23.93 -17.69 19.89
C SER A 723 23.63 -18.73 20.98
N THR A 724 22.37 -19.16 21.10
CA THR A 724 22.08 -20.57 21.46
C THR A 724 20.85 -21.08 20.70
N PRO A 725 20.70 -22.41 20.49
CA PRO A 725 19.58 -23.01 19.73
C PRO A 725 18.20 -22.90 20.39
N GLN A 726 18.05 -22.11 21.45
CA GLN A 726 16.80 -21.93 22.19
C GLN A 726 16.57 -20.44 22.37
N GLY A 727 15.79 -19.85 21.46
CA GLY A 727 15.51 -18.41 21.39
C GLY A 727 14.69 -17.89 22.58
N VAL A 728 15.34 -17.66 23.71
CA VAL A 728 14.73 -17.00 24.87
C VAL A 728 15.08 -15.51 24.84
N THR A 729 14.11 -14.66 24.49
CA THR A 729 14.23 -13.20 24.61
C THR A 729 13.57 -12.74 25.91
N SER A 730 14.26 -12.86 27.05
CA SER A 730 13.67 -12.43 28.32
C SER A 730 13.61 -10.90 28.44
N PHE A 731 12.42 -10.35 28.61
CA PHE A 731 12.24 -8.99 29.13
C PHE A 731 12.24 -9.05 30.66
N THR A 732 12.82 -8.06 31.32
CA THR A 732 12.71 -7.88 32.78
C THR A 732 12.56 -6.40 33.04
N GLY A 733 11.36 -5.98 33.42
CA GLY A 733 11.10 -4.65 33.97
C GLY A 733 10.92 -4.74 35.48
N SER A 734 11.28 -3.68 36.20
CA SER A 734 10.93 -3.51 37.62
C SER A 734 10.30 -2.13 37.79
N GLY A 735 9.11 -2.06 38.38
CA GLY A 735 8.37 -0.81 38.58
C GLY A 735 7.66 -0.77 39.92
N THR A 736 7.21 0.42 40.33
CA THR A 736 6.40 0.62 41.54
C THR A 736 4.94 0.74 41.10
N SER A 737 4.04 -0.10 41.64
CA SER A 737 2.64 -0.16 41.17
C SER A 737 1.66 0.01 42.32
N THR A 738 0.66 0.89 42.15
CA THR A 738 -0.49 1.00 43.05
C THR A 738 -1.62 0.12 42.53
N PHE A 739 -2.26 -0.64 43.42
CA PHE A 739 -3.31 -1.59 43.08
C PHE A 739 -4.63 -1.24 43.78
N SER A 740 -5.76 -1.53 43.12
CA SER A 740 -7.10 -1.45 43.72
C SER A 740 -7.91 -2.66 43.26
N TYR A 741 -8.59 -3.37 44.17
CA TYR A 741 -9.46 -4.49 43.78
C TYR A 741 -10.77 -4.55 44.57
N SER A 742 -11.77 -5.21 43.99
CA SER A 742 -13.04 -5.55 44.63
C SER A 742 -13.36 -7.03 44.40
N SER A 743 -13.89 -7.70 45.44
CA SER A 743 -14.32 -9.10 45.36
C SER A 743 -15.70 -9.27 45.97
N SER A 744 -16.57 -10.04 45.31
CA SER A 744 -17.85 -10.49 45.87
C SER A 744 -17.84 -12.01 46.02
N GLN A 745 -18.25 -12.48 47.19
CA GLN A 745 -18.36 -13.90 47.52
C GLN A 745 -19.80 -14.20 47.93
N SER A 746 -20.42 -15.17 47.28
CA SER A 746 -21.77 -15.62 47.60
C SER A 746 -21.72 -17.11 47.96
N SER A 747 -22.31 -17.47 49.10
CA SER A 747 -22.41 -18.87 49.52
C SER A 747 -23.87 -19.27 49.76
N PHE A 748 -24.17 -20.50 49.35
CA PHE A 748 -25.49 -21.09 49.39
C PHE A 748 -25.46 -22.37 50.21
N ARG A 749 -26.30 -22.44 51.24
CA ARG A 749 -26.46 -23.62 52.09
C ARG A 749 -27.94 -23.94 52.27
N GLU A 750 -28.29 -25.20 52.07
CA GLU A 750 -29.61 -25.75 52.43
C GLU A 750 -29.47 -26.57 53.72
N GLU A 751 -30.32 -26.30 54.70
CA GLU A 751 -30.44 -27.11 55.92
C GLU A 751 -31.90 -27.60 56.08
N ALA A 752 -32.07 -28.78 56.67
CA ALA A 752 -33.40 -29.26 57.06
C ALA A 752 -33.91 -28.42 58.24
N ASP A 753 -35.13 -27.89 58.15
CA ASP A 753 -35.68 -27.04 59.21
C ASP A 753 -36.41 -27.89 60.27
N PRO A 754 -35.89 -27.98 61.51
CA PRO A 754 -36.47 -28.86 62.53
C PRO A 754 -37.76 -28.30 63.16
N PHE A 755 -38.16 -27.07 62.84
CA PHE A 755 -39.34 -26.41 63.44
C PHE A 755 -40.58 -26.44 62.53
N CYS A 756 -40.49 -27.02 61.34
CA CYS A 756 -41.62 -27.19 60.43
C CYS A 756 -42.17 -28.62 60.47
N ASP A 757 -43.47 -28.75 60.76
CA ASP A 757 -44.17 -30.04 60.84
C ASP A 757 -44.58 -30.58 59.44
N VAL A 758 -43.78 -30.28 58.41
CA VAL A 758 -43.99 -30.69 57.02
C VAL A 758 -42.80 -31.54 56.58
N PRO A 759 -42.99 -32.79 56.13
CA PRO A 759 -41.90 -33.60 55.58
C PRO A 759 -41.26 -32.87 54.39
N ASP A 760 -39.93 -32.79 54.37
CA ASP A 760 -39.07 -32.15 53.34
C ASP A 760 -38.98 -30.61 53.33
N ALA A 761 -39.38 -29.92 54.41
CA ALA A 761 -39.13 -28.47 54.54
C ALA A 761 -37.62 -28.14 54.62
N LYS A 762 -37.15 -27.26 53.74
CA LYS A 762 -35.73 -26.82 53.68
C LYS A 762 -35.61 -25.32 53.92
N ARG A 763 -34.68 -24.93 54.78
CA ARG A 763 -34.28 -23.54 54.95
C ARG A 763 -33.11 -23.24 54.03
N THR A 764 -33.26 -22.21 53.20
CA THR A 764 -32.24 -21.81 52.24
C THR A 764 -31.57 -20.53 52.71
N TRP A 765 -30.26 -20.60 52.97
CA TRP A 765 -29.44 -19.45 53.34
C TRP A 765 -28.66 -18.95 52.14
N ILE A 766 -28.85 -17.68 51.79
CA ILE A 766 -28.01 -16.96 50.83
C ILE A 766 -27.22 -15.92 51.60
N THR A 767 -25.92 -16.18 51.78
CA THR A 767 -25.00 -15.19 52.33
C THR A 767 -24.18 -14.59 51.20
N SER A 768 -24.34 -13.30 50.96
CA SER A 768 -23.50 -12.50 50.06
C SER A 768 -22.55 -11.65 50.89
N LEU A 769 -21.29 -12.05 50.91
CA LEU A 769 -20.19 -11.25 51.43
C LEU A 769 -19.66 -10.35 50.30
N GLU A 770 -19.93 -9.05 50.36
CA GLU A 770 -19.25 -8.08 49.52
C GLU A 770 -18.01 -7.56 50.25
N LYS A 771 -16.84 -7.89 49.71
CA LYS A 771 -15.55 -7.51 50.31
C LYS A 771 -14.84 -6.52 49.38
N SER A 772 -14.89 -5.25 49.74
CA SER A 772 -14.13 -4.19 49.07
C SER A 772 -12.79 -4.00 49.78
N LEU A 773 -11.69 -4.40 49.15
CA LEU A 773 -10.34 -4.31 49.71
C LEU A 773 -9.50 -3.31 48.89
N GLY A 774 -9.31 -2.11 49.42
CA GLY A 774 -8.34 -1.16 48.87
C GLY A 774 -6.99 -1.29 49.58
N GLY A 775 -5.89 -1.50 48.85
CA GLY A 775 -4.56 -1.57 49.43
C GLY A 775 -3.46 -1.15 48.46
N SER A 776 -2.51 -0.34 48.92
CA SER A 776 -1.32 0.03 48.15
C SER A 776 -0.17 -0.92 48.51
N MET A 777 0.50 -1.51 47.51
CA MET A 777 1.76 -2.21 47.70
C MET A 777 2.88 -1.32 47.14
N THR A 778 3.87 -1.02 47.96
CA THR A 778 5.12 -0.36 47.52
C THR A 778 6.17 -1.46 47.26
N ASP A 779 6.98 -1.33 46.21
CA ASP A 779 8.02 -2.30 45.79
C ASP A 779 7.56 -3.68 45.27
N ALA A 780 6.34 -3.78 44.73
CA ALA A 780 5.89 -4.99 44.04
C ALA A 780 6.71 -5.24 42.75
N ARG A 781 7.61 -6.23 42.78
CA ARG A 781 8.40 -6.62 41.60
C ARG A 781 7.56 -7.47 40.64
N LEU A 782 6.93 -6.82 39.67
CA LEU A 782 6.37 -7.52 38.52
C LEU A 782 7.51 -7.92 37.57
N SER A 783 7.70 -9.22 37.32
CA SER A 783 8.60 -9.68 36.25
C SER A 783 7.76 -10.26 35.11
N ALA A 784 7.89 -9.70 33.91
CA ALA A 784 7.20 -10.18 32.72
C ALA A 784 8.22 -10.79 31.74
N HIS A 785 8.26 -12.12 31.66
CA HIS A 785 9.14 -12.83 30.75
C HIS A 785 8.37 -13.19 29.47
N LEU A 786 8.79 -12.66 28.33
CA LEU A 786 8.32 -13.12 27.01
C LEU A 786 9.24 -14.25 26.53
N PHE A 787 8.69 -15.34 26.03
CA PHE A 787 9.44 -16.41 25.38
C PHE A 787 8.94 -16.52 23.96
N ARG A 788 9.83 -16.45 22.97
CA ARG A 788 9.47 -16.70 21.57
C ARG A 788 9.81 -18.13 21.23
N HIS A 789 8.80 -18.93 20.91
CA HIS A 789 8.99 -20.33 20.54
C HIS A 789 9.29 -20.47 19.04
N PRO A 790 10.00 -21.53 18.61
CA PRO A 790 10.47 -21.72 17.22
C PRO A 790 9.35 -21.83 16.16
N ASP A 791 8.16 -22.23 16.56
CA ASP A 791 6.93 -22.30 15.76
C ASP A 791 6.17 -20.95 15.71
N GLY A 792 6.78 -19.88 16.22
CA GLY A 792 6.29 -18.51 16.09
C GLY A 792 5.29 -18.08 17.17
N HIS A 793 4.94 -18.94 18.13
CA HIS A 793 4.13 -18.52 19.27
C HIS A 793 4.98 -17.84 20.35
N TYR A 794 4.35 -16.95 21.10
CA TYR A 794 4.99 -16.27 22.21
C TYR A 794 4.29 -16.66 23.51
N GLU A 795 5.07 -16.89 24.55
CA GLU A 795 4.59 -17.20 25.90
C GLU A 795 4.95 -16.03 26.82
N VAL A 796 3.99 -15.54 27.62
CA VAL A 796 4.24 -14.50 28.61
C VAL A 796 4.12 -15.12 29.99
N ALA A 797 5.20 -15.11 30.77
CA ALA A 797 5.16 -15.41 32.19
C ALA A 797 5.15 -14.11 33.00
N LEU A 798 4.02 -13.79 33.61
CA LEU A 798 3.89 -12.68 34.55
C LEU A 798 4.07 -13.20 35.97
N ASN A 799 5.05 -12.65 36.69
CA ASN A 799 5.26 -12.91 38.12
C ASN A 799 4.65 -11.76 38.93
N LEU A 800 3.45 -12.00 39.49
CA LEU A 800 2.70 -11.04 40.31
C LEU A 800 2.87 -11.37 41.80
N PRO A 801 3.55 -10.53 42.61
CA PRO A 801 3.52 -10.69 44.06
C PRO A 801 2.16 -10.22 44.60
N MET A 802 1.33 -11.13 45.10
CA MET A 802 0.11 -10.79 45.84
C MET A 802 0.43 -10.74 47.34
N GLY A 803 0.58 -9.52 47.89
CA GLY A 803 0.75 -9.26 49.33
C GLY A 803 -0.45 -8.51 49.93
N VAL A 804 -0.83 -8.86 51.15
CA VAL A 804 -2.05 -8.39 51.85
C VAL A 804 -2.02 -6.88 52.18
N GLY A 805 -3.01 -6.14 51.71
CA GLY A 805 -3.43 -4.84 52.25
C GLY A 805 -4.66 -4.99 53.14
N SER A 806 -4.75 -4.19 54.21
CA SER A 806 -5.91 -4.12 55.11
C SER A 806 -7.16 -3.61 54.39
N GLY A 807 -8.35 -4.14 54.70
CA GLY A 807 -9.60 -3.54 54.22
C GLY A 807 -10.84 -4.05 54.95
N THR A 808 -11.99 -3.49 54.60
CA THR A 808 -13.28 -3.68 55.28
C THR A 808 -14.19 -4.66 54.54
N SER A 809 -14.74 -5.65 55.26
CA SER A 809 -15.74 -6.60 54.73
C SER A 809 -17.13 -6.24 55.23
N THR A 810 -18.12 -6.27 54.33
CA THR A 810 -19.54 -6.15 54.69
C THR A 810 -20.25 -7.46 54.34
N LEU A 811 -20.83 -8.13 55.34
CA LEU A 811 -21.61 -9.35 55.14
C LEU A 811 -23.10 -9.00 55.10
N HIS A 812 -23.76 -9.34 54.00
CA HIS A 812 -25.21 -9.32 53.85
C HIS A 812 -25.73 -10.76 53.82
N GLY A 813 -26.55 -11.13 54.79
CA GLY A 813 -27.22 -12.43 54.85
C GLY A 813 -28.71 -12.28 54.62
N THR A 814 -29.25 -13.01 53.64
CA THR A 814 -30.70 -13.14 53.44
C THR A 814 -31.07 -14.62 53.48
N TYR A 815 -32.14 -14.95 54.20
CA TYR A 815 -32.67 -16.31 54.21
C TYR A 815 -34.17 -16.30 53.95
N THR A 816 -34.65 -17.38 53.35
CA THR A 816 -36.07 -17.59 53.06
C THR A 816 -36.49 -18.90 53.71
N GLU A 817 -37.49 -18.84 54.60
CA GLU A 817 -38.10 -20.02 55.22
C GLU A 817 -39.32 -20.46 54.39
N THR A 818 -39.37 -21.73 53.98
CA THR A 818 -40.47 -22.24 53.14
C THR A 818 -41.81 -22.37 53.87
N CYS A 819 -41.83 -22.30 55.21
CA CYS A 819 -43.02 -22.53 56.02
C CYS A 819 -43.86 -21.26 56.27
N ASN A 820 -43.37 -20.08 55.90
CA ASN A 820 -44.15 -18.85 55.87
C ASN A 820 -43.62 -17.90 54.77
N PRO A 821 -44.18 -17.92 53.54
CA PRO A 821 -43.59 -17.27 52.37
C PRO A 821 -43.72 -15.74 52.34
N ALA A 822 -44.05 -15.08 53.45
CA ALA A 822 -44.36 -13.65 53.50
C ALA A 822 -43.31 -12.77 54.21
N GLU A 823 -42.27 -13.33 54.83
CA GLU A 823 -41.24 -12.54 55.53
C GLU A 823 -39.82 -12.91 55.09
N ASN A 824 -39.15 -11.97 54.42
CA ASN A 824 -37.71 -12.00 54.20
C ASN A 824 -37.01 -11.33 55.38
N TYR A 825 -36.03 -11.99 55.98
CA TYR A 825 -35.18 -11.43 57.02
C TYR A 825 -33.83 -11.04 56.42
N ASP A 826 -33.39 -9.80 56.66
CA ASP A 826 -32.10 -9.25 56.19
C ASP A 826 -31.26 -8.90 57.43
N GLU A 827 -30.10 -9.53 57.55
CA GLU A 827 -29.11 -9.21 58.59
C GLU A 827 -27.83 -8.69 57.93
N THR A 828 -27.38 -7.52 58.39
CA THR A 828 -26.14 -6.88 57.94
C THR A 828 -25.14 -6.81 59.09
N ALA A 829 -23.92 -7.32 58.89
CA ALA A 829 -22.83 -7.21 59.85
C ALA A 829 -21.51 -6.81 59.16
N SER A 830 -20.75 -5.90 59.78
CA SER A 830 -19.45 -5.46 59.28
C SER A 830 -18.32 -5.86 60.25
N SER A 831 -17.18 -6.29 59.70
CA SER A 831 -15.97 -6.61 60.48
C SER A 831 -14.68 -6.36 59.69
N GLU A 832 -13.60 -6.03 60.41
CA GLU A 832 -12.24 -5.96 59.86
C GLU A 832 -11.61 -7.35 59.82
N LEU A 833 -11.04 -7.73 58.67
CA LEU A 833 -10.40 -9.04 58.48
C LEU A 833 -8.95 -8.90 58.02
N SER A 834 -8.09 -9.77 58.56
CA SER A 834 -6.77 -10.09 58.02
C SER A 834 -6.77 -11.55 57.53
N GLY A 835 -6.43 -11.76 56.26
CA GLY A 835 -6.40 -13.09 55.64
C GLY A 835 -5.74 -13.02 54.26
N GLY A 836 -4.77 -13.91 54.01
CA GLY A 836 -3.93 -13.91 52.82
C GLY A 836 -4.42 -14.83 51.70
N TRP A 837 -4.09 -14.47 50.47
CA TRP A 837 -4.36 -15.21 49.23
C TRP A 837 -3.09 -15.92 48.74
N PRO A 838 -3.17 -17.02 47.97
CA PRO A 838 -1.99 -17.72 47.47
C PRO A 838 -1.26 -16.90 46.39
N ALA A 839 0.07 -16.98 46.41
CA ALA A 839 0.98 -16.03 45.79
C ALA A 839 1.35 -16.31 44.31
N PHE A 840 0.56 -17.08 43.55
CA PHE A 840 1.01 -17.52 42.21
C PHE A 840 -0.11 -17.75 41.19
N VAL A 841 0.04 -17.11 40.02
CA VAL A 841 -0.68 -17.48 38.78
C VAL A 841 0.34 -18.17 37.87
N PRO A 842 0.14 -19.44 37.47
CA PRO A 842 1.04 -20.10 36.53
C PRO A 842 0.94 -19.49 35.12
N ALA A 843 2.04 -19.59 34.37
CA ALA A 843 2.20 -19.04 33.02
C ALA A 843 1.03 -19.39 32.09
N THR A 844 0.60 -18.42 31.28
CA THR A 844 -0.57 -18.53 30.41
C THR A 844 -0.27 -18.24 28.96
N LYS A 845 -0.97 -18.96 28.07
CA LYS A 845 -0.88 -18.79 26.62
C LYS A 845 -1.90 -17.75 26.17
N GLY A 846 -1.45 -16.69 25.51
CA GLY A 846 -2.30 -15.59 25.06
C GLY A 846 -1.99 -15.13 23.63
N SER A 847 -2.93 -14.41 23.02
CA SER A 847 -2.71 -13.69 21.76
C SER A 847 -2.24 -12.26 22.04
N PHE A 848 -1.30 -11.78 21.23
CA PHE A 848 -0.86 -10.38 21.26
C PHE A 848 -1.00 -9.76 19.87
N ALA A 849 -1.23 -8.46 19.84
CA ALA A 849 -1.12 -7.64 18.65
C ALA A 849 0.02 -6.64 18.84
N TRP A 850 0.89 -6.56 17.84
CA TRP A 850 1.95 -5.55 17.77
C TRP A 850 1.58 -4.59 16.66
N LYS A 851 1.34 -3.32 17.01
CA LYS A 851 0.98 -2.29 16.04
C LYS A 851 1.39 -0.92 16.56
N ASP A 852 2.07 -0.14 15.73
CA ASP A 852 2.29 1.31 15.90
C ASP A 852 2.63 1.71 17.34
N ASP A 853 3.74 1.18 17.88
CA ASP A 853 4.24 1.47 19.22
C ASP A 853 3.37 1.03 20.40
N VAL A 854 2.44 0.09 20.18
CA VAL A 854 1.59 -0.52 21.23
C VAL A 854 1.75 -2.04 21.26
N ILE A 855 1.96 -2.58 22.47
CA ILE A 855 1.95 -4.01 22.81
C ILE A 855 0.72 -4.28 23.66
N ALA A 856 -0.31 -4.87 23.06
CA ALA A 856 -1.50 -5.26 23.79
C ALA A 856 -1.80 -6.75 23.60
N GLY A 857 -2.36 -7.38 24.63
CA GLY A 857 -2.67 -8.80 24.59
C GLY A 857 -3.55 -9.26 25.74
N SER A 858 -3.97 -10.51 25.65
CA SER A 858 -4.73 -11.15 26.72
C SER A 858 -4.45 -12.65 26.79
N ALA A 859 -4.50 -13.23 27.99
CA ALA A 859 -4.27 -14.64 28.23
C ALA A 859 -5.21 -15.20 29.32
N PRO A 860 -5.90 -16.33 29.08
CA PRO A 860 -6.67 -17.02 30.10
C PRO A 860 -5.75 -17.78 31.07
N PHE A 861 -6.05 -17.76 32.38
CA PHE A 861 -5.39 -18.53 33.43
C PHE A 861 -6.33 -19.44 34.19
N SER A 862 -5.77 -20.49 34.80
CA SER A 862 -6.44 -21.28 35.82
C SER A 862 -5.47 -21.57 36.97
N THR A 863 -5.96 -21.42 38.21
CA THR A 863 -5.21 -21.71 39.44
C THR A 863 -6.16 -22.29 40.50
N THR A 864 -5.68 -22.52 41.71
CA THR A 864 -6.49 -23.00 42.84
C THR A 864 -6.29 -22.06 44.02
N ASP A 865 -7.37 -21.65 44.67
CA ASP A 865 -7.29 -20.79 45.85
C ASP A 865 -6.79 -21.56 47.09
N THR A 866 -6.58 -20.84 48.21
CA THR A 866 -6.14 -21.44 49.48
C THR A 866 -7.12 -22.47 50.06
N ASN A 867 -8.36 -22.48 49.60
CA ASN A 867 -9.40 -23.42 50.04
C ASN A 867 -9.55 -24.62 49.08
N GLY A 868 -8.71 -24.72 48.06
CA GLY A 868 -8.75 -25.82 47.09
C GLY A 868 -9.78 -25.63 45.96
N LEU A 869 -10.35 -24.44 45.79
CA LEU A 869 -11.32 -24.14 44.73
C LEU A 869 -10.62 -23.76 43.43
N ALA A 870 -11.07 -24.32 42.31
CA ALA A 870 -10.58 -23.95 41.00
C ALA A 870 -10.97 -22.50 40.66
N VAL A 871 -9.97 -21.69 40.36
CA VAL A 871 -10.08 -20.30 39.89
C VAL A 871 -9.76 -20.29 38.40
N GLN A 872 -10.56 -19.59 37.59
CA GLN A 872 -10.31 -19.35 36.17
C GLN A 872 -10.50 -17.87 35.87
N GLY A 873 -9.71 -17.32 34.96
CA GLY A 873 -9.75 -15.89 34.67
C GLY A 873 -9.00 -15.51 33.41
N THR A 874 -8.97 -14.22 33.10
CA THR A 874 -8.22 -13.65 31.98
C THR A 874 -7.40 -12.47 32.46
N VAL A 875 -6.12 -12.42 32.09
CA VAL A 875 -5.27 -11.23 32.23
C VAL A 875 -5.19 -10.52 30.88
N THR A 876 -5.30 -9.19 30.89
CA THR A 876 -5.14 -8.31 29.74
C THR A 876 -4.02 -7.30 30.03
N TRP A 877 -3.28 -6.91 29.01
CA TRP A 877 -2.25 -5.88 29.12
C TRP A 877 -2.24 -4.96 27.90
N SER A 878 -1.80 -3.73 28.09
CA SER A 878 -1.58 -2.75 27.02
C SER A 878 -0.42 -1.83 27.41
N PHE A 879 0.65 -1.86 26.63
CA PHE A 879 1.85 -1.05 26.78
C PHE A 879 2.05 -0.17 25.55
N GLN A 880 2.36 1.11 25.74
CA GLN A 880 2.67 2.05 24.68
C GLN A 880 4.10 2.57 24.85
N ARG A 881 4.80 2.78 23.73
CA ARG A 881 6.13 3.38 23.73
C ARG A 881 5.99 4.90 23.92
N ALA A 882 6.72 5.46 24.87
CA ALA A 882 6.66 6.88 25.22
C ALA A 882 8.07 7.43 25.51
N PRO A 883 8.31 8.74 25.31
CA PRO A 883 9.54 9.38 25.78
C PRO A 883 9.65 9.26 27.29
N ARG A 884 10.88 9.03 27.79
CA ARG A 884 11.16 8.98 29.23
C ARG A 884 10.72 10.30 29.90
N PRO A 885 9.82 10.30 30.90
CA PRO A 885 9.44 11.52 31.63
C PRO A 885 10.63 12.19 32.32
#